data_AF-A0A179F7K4-F1
#
_entry.id   AF-A0A179F7K4-F1
#
_cell.length_a   1.000
_cell.length_b   1.000
_cell.length_c   1.000
_cell.angle_alpha   90.00
_cell.angle_beta   90.00
_cell.angle_gamma   90.00
#
_symmetry.space_group_name_H-M   'P 1'
#
loop_
_entity.id
_entity.type
_entity.pdbx_description
1 polymer ?
#
loop_
_entity_poly.entity_id
_entity_poly.type
_entity_poly.pdbx_seq_one_letter_code
_entity_poly.pdbx_strand_id
1 'polypeptide(L)'
;MAFYQNVHPVRLLVLVATVLGTVALVGMAIRRSIIRRRFATSKGCQPIAKSCNRDPLLGIDIMRANLRAAKEHRALEVSRQRYYQFGNTFMSRQLLSRAIMTVEPENVKTILALNFKDYGIGHRLERFGPLLGAGIFDTDGDHWAASRALIRPNFTRDQVADLAEFEKLMQDLFALIPRDGETVVDLQDLFFRYTIDSATEFLFGQSVGSLKKSSQSEPDFAQAFNYAQEAIRMRNILGPLSRFYNDPKADRCNKLCREFAQQFVDEAVRAVQDTGSSNEKDTTTGTPRLTGQKYVFSHELARRTSDKRRILDELMNVLLAGRDTTASLLSNMFFMLAKHPTVWEKLRKEIGGLDGRLPTYEELRNLKYLKCCMNESLRLHPVVPVNAREALRDTILPVGGGEDGRSPVFVAKGTRVAYNIYAMHRRVDFYGKDADKFRPERWEDGQLQPRWEYLPFNGGPRICVGQQYALTEVGNLTMYVFVALTTVLAYGLVACHPGEDHVAELLARGEFLQHHIANLDHCAADLQAAGVEKRSIQRRLHTTKLLREKRGLIDVAGESIRSDIIENQQGIPMEIDVQFIDATTCKPAIGKYVDVWQANATGVYGGVINPENGNGPSDPSNSRKTFLRGIQKTDNDGVVKFSTIFPGHYVGRTIHIHVMLHPNAQPYPNGTIIDTTAAYVGQMYFDQSLINSVRRRPPYSQNRNPLTPNSQDFILQQDLRQGGNPFVQYKMIGSRLEDGVLAWLTYGINPAKRTRVTPVATRRGLQPRETSMVASEIKRD
;
A
#
# COMPACT_ATOMS: atom_id res chain seq x y z
N MET A 1 17.56 36.34 85.04
CA MET A 1 17.05 34.96 84.83
C MET A 1 15.73 35.09 84.08
N ALA A 2 15.41 34.47 82.95
CA ALA A 2 16.00 33.34 82.23
C ALA A 2 15.51 33.43 80.78
N PHE A 3 16.41 33.50 79.79
CA PHE A 3 16.09 33.23 78.37
C PHE A 3 17.31 32.80 77.53
N TYR A 4 18.52 32.88 78.08
CA TYR A 4 19.78 32.46 77.45
C TYR A 4 20.34 31.19 78.10
N GLN A 5 19.61 30.09 78.08
CA GLN A 5 20.22 28.77 78.22
C GLN A 5 19.56 27.81 77.22
N ASN A 6 20.41 27.12 76.46
CA ASN A 6 20.11 26.02 75.53
C ASN A 6 19.87 26.35 74.05
N VAL A 7 20.72 27.17 73.43
CA VAL A 7 21.07 26.88 72.02
C VAL A 7 22.16 25.80 72.07
N HIS A 8 21.75 24.54 71.93
CA HIS A 8 22.66 23.40 71.85
C HIS A 8 23.76 23.71 70.82
N PRO A 9 25.06 23.49 71.09
CA PRO A 9 26.16 23.87 70.18
C PRO A 9 25.98 23.31 68.76
N VAL A 10 25.30 22.16 68.64
CA VAL A 10 24.88 21.56 67.37
C VAL A 10 23.92 22.46 66.57
N ARG A 11 22.95 23.12 67.20
CA ARG A 11 22.00 24.03 66.52
C ARG A 11 22.70 25.29 66.00
N LEU A 12 23.67 25.82 66.75
CA LEU A 12 24.49 26.96 66.31
C LEU A 12 25.37 26.57 65.11
N LEU A 13 25.97 25.38 65.13
CA LEU A 13 26.77 24.84 64.03
C LEU A 13 25.94 24.62 62.76
N VAL A 14 24.73 24.06 62.88
CA VAL A 14 23.78 23.89 61.77
C VAL A 14 23.36 25.25 61.20
N LEU A 15 23.08 26.24 62.05
CA LEU A 15 22.72 27.59 61.61
C LEU A 15 23.88 28.25 60.84
N VAL A 16 25.09 28.22 61.38
CA VAL A 16 26.29 28.78 60.72
C VAL A 16 26.57 28.08 59.40
N ALA A 17 26.51 26.74 59.36
CA ALA A 17 26.67 25.99 58.12
C ALA A 17 25.59 26.33 57.08
N THR A 18 24.34 26.52 57.51
CA THR A 18 23.23 26.91 56.62
C THR A 18 23.43 28.32 56.06
N VAL A 19 23.86 29.27 56.89
CA VAL A 19 24.15 30.66 56.46
C VAL A 19 25.33 30.69 55.50
N LEU A 20 26.45 30.05 55.83
CA LEU A 20 27.61 29.97 54.94
C LEU A 20 27.28 29.26 53.62
N GLY A 21 26.50 28.18 53.68
CA GLY A 21 25.97 27.50 52.50
C GLY A 21 25.09 28.40 51.64
N THR A 22 24.21 29.18 52.26
CA THR A 22 23.33 30.13 51.55
C THR A 22 24.15 31.26 50.90
N VAL A 23 25.12 31.84 51.60
CA VAL A 23 26.01 32.88 51.06
C VAL A 23 26.82 32.33 49.89
N ALA A 24 27.36 31.11 50.00
CA ALA A 24 28.07 30.45 48.90
C ALA A 24 27.15 30.23 47.69
N LEU A 25 25.92 29.76 47.88
CA LEU A 25 24.93 29.57 46.82
C LEU A 25 24.57 30.90 46.12
N VAL A 26 24.33 31.96 46.90
CA VAL A 26 24.04 33.30 46.37
C VAL A 26 25.26 33.86 45.61
N GLY A 27 26.46 33.73 46.17
CA GLY A 27 27.71 34.15 45.51
C GLY A 27 27.95 33.41 44.20
N MET A 28 27.72 32.09 44.16
CA MET A 28 27.77 31.29 42.94
C MET A 28 26.72 31.72 41.92
N ALA A 29 25.49 32.03 42.35
CA ALA A 29 24.42 32.50 41.47
C ALA A 29 24.74 33.89 40.88
N ILE A 30 25.26 34.82 41.67
CA ILE A 30 25.71 36.14 41.21
C ILE A 30 26.86 36.00 40.22
N ARG A 31 27.90 35.23 40.57
CA ARG A 31 29.04 34.97 39.67
C ARG A 31 28.58 34.38 38.34
N ARG A 32 27.69 33.39 38.37
CA ARG A 32 27.10 32.78 37.17
C ARG A 32 26.30 33.80 36.35
N SER A 33 25.54 34.68 36.99
CA SER A 33 24.79 35.76 36.34
C SER A 33 25.72 36.74 35.63
N ILE A 34 26.82 37.16 36.28
CA ILE A 34 27.82 38.06 35.70
C ILE A 34 28.51 37.42 34.48
N ILE A 35 28.96 36.17 34.61
CA ILE A 35 29.60 35.43 33.51
C ILE A 35 28.65 35.33 32.31
N ARG A 36 27.39 34.98 32.56
CA ARG A 36 26.37 34.87 31.50
C ARG A 36 26.05 36.20 30.84
N ARG A 37 25.96 37.28 31.61
CA ARG A 37 25.77 38.63 31.05
C ARG A 37 26.95 39.03 30.18
N ARG A 38 28.18 38.83 30.64
CA ARG A 38 29.39 39.12 29.84
C ARG A 38 29.43 38.31 28.55
N PHE A 39 29.09 37.02 28.61
CA PHE A 39 29.00 36.15 27.44
C PHE A 39 27.90 36.62 26.46
N ALA A 40 26.71 36.94 26.97
CA ALA A 40 25.61 37.45 26.16
C ALA A 40 26.00 38.77 25.45
N THR A 41 26.57 39.72 26.19
CA THR A 41 27.02 41.01 25.64
C THR A 41 28.12 40.83 24.59
N SER A 42 29.11 39.95 24.82
CA SER A 42 30.19 39.73 23.84
C SER A 42 29.73 39.06 22.55
N LYS A 43 28.54 38.42 22.56
CA LYS A 43 27.89 37.84 21.39
C LYS A 43 26.78 38.72 20.81
N GLY A 44 26.63 39.95 21.30
CA GLY A 44 25.58 40.87 20.86
C GLY A 44 24.17 40.37 21.16
N CYS A 45 24.00 39.48 22.14
CA CYS A 45 22.70 38.90 22.44
C CYS A 45 21.76 39.94 23.05
N GLN A 46 20.53 39.95 22.57
CA GLN A 46 19.43 40.73 23.11
C GLN A 46 18.38 39.82 23.77
N PRO A 47 17.58 40.34 24.71
CA PRO A 47 16.46 39.57 25.28
C PRO A 47 15.44 39.19 24.20
N ILE A 48 14.79 38.03 24.36
CA ILE A 48 13.63 37.67 23.54
C ILE A 48 12.51 38.66 23.81
N ALA A 49 11.97 39.29 22.76
CA ALA A 49 10.99 40.36 22.89
C ALA A 49 9.66 39.93 23.53
N LYS A 50 9.22 38.68 23.29
CA LYS A 50 7.86 38.24 23.63
C LYS A 50 7.86 36.93 24.43
N SER A 51 6.94 36.85 25.40
CA SER A 51 6.64 35.67 26.21
C SER A 51 5.17 35.31 26.08
N CYS A 52 4.84 34.03 25.93
CA CYS A 52 3.46 33.59 25.77
C CYS A 52 2.71 33.37 27.10
N ASN A 53 3.42 33.37 28.24
CA ASN A 53 2.84 33.14 29.56
C ASN A 53 2.15 34.37 30.14
N ARG A 54 0.90 34.19 30.59
CA ARG A 54 0.21 35.12 31.51
C ARG A 54 0.64 34.90 32.97
N ASP A 55 0.94 33.66 33.36
CA ASP A 55 1.54 33.33 34.66
C ASP A 55 3.07 33.33 34.51
N PRO A 56 3.77 34.39 34.97
CA PRO A 56 5.22 34.52 34.75
C PRO A 56 6.05 33.59 35.65
N LEU A 57 5.45 33.02 36.69
CA LEU A 57 6.14 32.22 37.71
C LEU A 57 6.10 30.73 37.35
N LEU A 58 4.91 30.14 37.31
CA LEU A 58 4.75 28.69 37.13
C LEU A 58 4.34 28.33 35.69
N GLY A 59 3.77 29.26 34.92
CA GLY A 59 3.30 29.00 33.56
C GLY A 59 2.16 27.97 33.49
N ILE A 60 1.31 27.90 34.53
CA ILE A 60 0.20 26.93 34.60
C ILE A 60 -0.84 27.21 33.51
N ASP A 61 -0.98 28.46 33.10
CA ASP A 61 -1.85 28.91 32.03
C ASP A 61 -1.55 28.19 30.70
N ILE A 62 -0.27 28.11 30.33
CA ILE A 62 0.17 27.41 29.12
C ILE A 62 -0.05 25.90 29.24
N MET A 63 0.22 25.31 30.40
CA MET A 63 -0.01 23.88 30.64
C MET A 63 -1.50 23.53 30.48
N ARG A 64 -2.41 24.30 31.11
CA ARG A 64 -3.86 24.12 30.98
C ARG A 64 -4.34 24.33 29.55
N ALA A 65 -3.84 25.36 28.87
CA ALA A 65 -4.17 25.60 27.47
C ALA A 65 -3.72 24.45 26.56
N ASN A 66 -2.54 23.89 26.78
CA ASN A 66 -2.04 22.74 26.03
C ASN A 66 -2.85 21.47 26.30
N LEU A 67 -3.19 21.20 27.57
CA LEU A 67 -4.04 20.06 27.94
C LEU A 67 -5.42 20.16 27.31
N ARG A 68 -6.04 21.35 27.33
CA ARG A 68 -7.31 21.61 26.66
C ARG A 68 -7.20 21.42 25.16
N ALA A 69 -6.21 22.04 24.52
CA ALA A 69 -6.00 21.91 23.07
C ALA A 69 -5.72 20.47 22.64
N ALA A 70 -5.04 19.67 23.47
CA ALA A 70 -4.84 18.25 23.23
C ALA A 70 -6.16 17.47 23.30
N LYS A 71 -6.98 17.72 24.33
CA LYS A 71 -8.32 17.09 24.49
C LYS A 71 -9.28 17.46 23.37
N GLU A 72 -9.17 18.68 22.83
CA GLU A 72 -9.99 19.17 21.71
C GLU A 72 -9.39 18.82 20.33
N HIS A 73 -8.27 18.10 20.25
CA HIS A 73 -7.56 17.81 19.00
C HIS A 73 -7.11 19.04 18.19
N ARG A 74 -6.88 20.19 18.85
CA ARG A 74 -6.44 21.47 18.25
C ARG A 74 -5.02 21.90 18.62
N ALA A 75 -4.20 20.98 19.13
CA ALA A 75 -2.86 21.29 19.62
C ALA A 75 -1.97 21.98 18.56
N LEU A 76 -2.02 21.55 17.29
CA LEU A 76 -1.22 22.14 16.21
C LEU A 76 -1.71 23.54 15.82
N GLU A 77 -3.03 23.73 15.73
CA GLU A 77 -3.65 25.02 15.43
C GLU A 77 -3.32 26.06 16.51
N VAL A 78 -3.53 25.70 17.79
CA VAL A 78 -3.21 26.58 18.93
C VAL A 78 -1.72 26.89 18.99
N SER A 79 -0.86 25.91 18.69
CA SER A 79 0.60 26.13 18.63
C SER A 79 0.97 27.11 17.52
N ARG A 80 0.34 27.01 16.33
CA ARG A 80 0.54 27.95 15.22
C ARG A 80 0.04 29.36 15.56
N GLN A 81 -1.14 29.50 16.16
CA GLN A 81 -1.70 30.79 16.57
C GLN A 81 -0.76 31.58 17.48
N ARG A 82 0.00 30.89 18.34
CA ARG A 82 1.02 31.55 19.19
C ARG A 82 2.12 32.20 18.38
N TYR A 83 2.55 31.62 17.26
CA TYR A 83 3.56 32.26 16.40
C TYR A 83 3.01 33.51 15.71
N TYR A 84 1.72 33.54 15.36
CA TYR A 84 1.08 34.76 14.88
C TYR A 84 1.02 35.86 15.95
N GLN A 85 0.73 35.49 17.20
CA GLN A 85 0.59 36.45 18.29
C GLN A 85 1.94 36.95 18.83
N PHE A 86 2.90 36.04 19.01
CA PHE A 86 4.16 36.30 19.71
C PHE A 86 5.37 36.37 18.78
N GLY A 87 5.17 36.25 17.46
CA GLY A 87 6.24 36.27 16.46
C GLY A 87 6.94 34.93 16.30
N ASN A 88 7.95 34.90 15.43
CA ASN A 88 8.60 33.67 15.00
C ASN A 88 9.48 33.02 16.08
N THR A 89 9.96 33.79 17.05
CA THR A 89 10.70 33.27 18.21
C THR A 89 10.19 33.93 19.49
N PHE A 90 9.78 33.12 20.47
CA PHE A 90 9.26 33.62 21.74
C PHE A 90 9.58 32.68 22.91
N MET A 91 9.46 33.20 24.13
CA MET A 91 9.69 32.44 25.35
C MET A 91 8.39 31.78 25.85
N SER A 92 8.51 30.56 26.35
CA SER A 92 7.45 29.86 27.08
C SER A 92 7.99 29.27 28.37
N ARG A 93 7.15 29.21 29.41
CA ARG A 93 7.44 28.62 30.72
C ARG A 93 6.40 27.57 31.04
N GLN A 94 6.86 26.45 31.57
CA GLN A 94 6.00 25.39 32.10
C GLN A 94 6.67 24.83 33.35
N LEU A 95 6.04 25.03 34.50
CA LEU A 95 6.46 24.57 35.82
C LEU A 95 7.94 24.87 36.09
N LEU A 96 8.27 26.17 36.09
CA LEU A 96 9.63 26.72 36.29
C LEU A 96 10.63 26.45 35.15
N SER A 97 10.33 25.53 34.23
CA SER A 97 11.19 25.23 33.08
C SER A 97 10.98 26.28 31.99
N ARG A 98 12.09 26.86 31.49
CA ARG A 98 12.07 27.81 30.36
C ARG A 98 12.29 27.06 29.06
N ALA A 99 11.45 27.36 28.07
CA ALA A 99 11.59 26.92 26.71
C ALA A 99 11.62 28.12 25.75
N ILE A 100 12.46 28.06 24.73
CA ILE A 100 12.44 28.97 23.59
C ILE A 100 11.72 28.26 22.47
N MET A 101 10.68 28.89 21.93
CA MET A 101 9.89 28.39 20.79
C MET A 101 10.33 29.14 19.54
N THR A 102 10.63 28.46 18.43
CA THR A 102 11.10 29.09 17.19
C THR A 102 10.53 28.44 15.92
N VAL A 103 10.28 29.25 14.90
CA VAL A 103 10.02 28.83 13.50
C VAL A 103 11.02 29.44 12.53
N GLU A 104 12.15 29.96 13.04
CA GLU A 104 13.21 30.54 12.22
C GLU A 104 14.18 29.46 11.68
N PRO A 105 14.35 29.34 10.35
CA PRO A 105 15.24 28.35 9.74
C PRO A 105 16.69 28.46 10.23
N GLU A 106 17.21 29.68 10.43
CA GLU A 106 18.58 29.90 10.91
C GLU A 106 18.79 29.37 12.35
N ASN A 107 17.78 29.51 13.21
CA ASN A 107 17.79 28.92 14.54
C ASN A 107 17.80 27.39 14.43
N VAL A 108 16.94 26.82 13.57
CA VAL A 108 16.84 25.37 13.37
C VAL A 108 18.15 24.78 12.82
N LYS A 109 18.75 25.43 11.83
CA LYS A 109 20.07 25.10 11.26
C LYS A 109 21.17 25.15 12.31
N THR A 110 21.16 26.17 13.17
CA THR A 110 22.14 26.29 14.25
C THR A 110 22.03 25.15 15.24
N ILE A 111 20.81 24.85 15.68
CA ILE A 111 20.53 23.80 16.68
C ILE A 111 20.90 22.40 16.14
N LEU A 112 20.61 22.15 14.86
CA LEU A 112 20.71 20.80 14.28
C LEU A 112 22.03 20.53 13.57
N ALA A 113 22.73 21.55 13.08
CA ALA A 113 23.96 21.38 12.31
C ALA A 113 25.13 22.22 12.83
N LEU A 114 25.01 23.55 12.87
CA LEU A 114 26.18 24.42 13.09
C LEU A 114 26.76 24.27 14.50
N ASN A 115 25.89 24.32 15.52
CA ASN A 115 26.26 24.16 16.93
C ASN A 115 25.77 22.83 17.48
N PHE A 116 25.79 21.76 16.68
CA PHE A 116 25.25 20.45 17.05
C PHE A 116 25.74 19.94 18.42
N LYS A 117 27.02 20.14 18.76
CA LYS A 117 27.62 19.73 20.05
C LYS A 117 27.16 20.55 21.26
N ASP A 118 26.42 21.64 21.06
CA ASP A 118 25.88 22.48 22.12
C ASP A 118 24.46 22.05 22.52
N TYR A 119 23.83 21.20 21.70
CA TYR A 119 22.42 20.84 21.81
C TYR A 119 22.22 19.33 21.85
N GLY A 120 21.51 18.84 22.87
CA GLY A 120 21.21 17.43 23.06
C GLY A 120 19.72 17.13 23.12
N ILE A 121 19.38 15.85 23.24
CA ILE A 121 18.03 15.31 23.41
C ILE A 121 17.82 14.57 24.73
N GLY A 122 18.80 14.60 25.66
CA GLY A 122 18.79 13.83 26.92
C GLY A 122 17.52 13.91 27.77
N HIS A 123 16.70 14.96 27.63
CA HIS A 123 15.38 15.05 28.24
C HIS A 123 14.38 13.97 27.77
N ARG A 124 14.65 13.24 26.68
CA ARG A 124 13.75 12.23 26.12
C ARG A 124 13.82 10.89 26.82
N LEU A 125 15.01 10.46 27.23
CA LEU A 125 15.23 9.11 27.76
C LEU A 125 14.32 8.79 28.96
N GLU A 126 14.10 9.73 29.87
CA GLU A 126 13.18 9.56 31.02
C GLU A 126 11.74 9.25 30.59
N ARG A 127 11.29 9.78 29.45
CA ARG A 127 9.88 9.68 28.98
C ARG A 127 9.66 8.51 28.03
N PHE A 128 10.63 8.24 27.15
CA PHE A 128 10.57 7.22 26.10
C PHE A 128 11.18 5.88 26.55
N GLY A 129 12.13 5.92 27.50
CA GLY A 129 12.89 4.78 27.97
C GLY A 129 12.06 3.55 28.39
N PRO A 130 10.90 3.69 29.06
CA PRO A 130 10.07 2.54 29.42
C PRO A 130 9.68 1.65 28.22
N LEU A 131 9.37 2.24 27.07
CA LEU A 131 9.04 1.50 25.85
C LEU A 131 10.29 1.23 25.00
N LEU A 132 11.08 2.28 24.71
CA LEU A 132 12.13 2.24 23.69
C LEU A 132 13.53 1.89 24.21
N GLY A 133 13.77 2.04 25.51
CA GLY A 133 15.11 1.92 26.08
C GLY A 133 16.08 3.01 25.59
N ALA A 134 17.36 2.70 25.56
CA ALA A 134 18.44 3.63 25.21
C ALA A 134 18.94 3.38 23.77
N GLY A 135 18.15 3.82 22.78
CA GLY A 135 18.49 3.67 21.36
C GLY A 135 18.76 5.00 20.63
N ILE A 136 18.73 4.95 19.30
CA ILE A 136 19.04 6.07 18.41
C ILE A 136 18.16 7.33 18.59
N PHE A 137 16.92 7.22 19.08
CA PHE A 137 15.99 8.38 19.21
C PHE A 137 16.17 9.22 20.47
N ASP A 138 16.75 8.65 21.53
CA ASP A 138 16.64 9.19 22.89
C ASP A 138 17.98 9.39 23.61
N THR A 139 19.09 9.07 22.93
CA THR A 139 20.46 9.16 23.49
C THR A 139 21.31 10.25 22.82
N ASP A 140 22.38 10.68 23.49
CA ASP A 140 23.33 11.70 23.03
C ASP A 140 24.78 11.19 23.00
N GLY A 141 25.67 12.00 22.40
CA GLY A 141 27.11 11.76 22.41
C GLY A 141 27.52 10.45 21.73
N ASP A 142 28.50 9.78 22.32
CA ASP A 142 29.12 8.57 21.76
C ASP A 142 28.12 7.40 21.66
N HIS A 143 27.18 7.29 22.60
CA HIS A 143 26.15 6.24 22.55
C HIS A 143 25.27 6.38 21.30
N TRP A 144 24.80 7.60 21.02
CA TRP A 144 24.04 7.88 19.81
C TRP A 144 24.86 7.67 18.53
N ALA A 145 26.12 8.09 18.53
CA ALA A 145 27.01 7.90 17.39
C ALA A 145 27.20 6.42 17.07
N ALA A 146 27.41 5.59 18.10
CA ALA A 146 27.50 4.13 17.98
C ALA A 146 26.18 3.52 17.50
N SER A 147 25.03 3.97 18.01
CA SER A 147 23.70 3.50 17.56
C SER A 147 23.47 3.83 16.08
N ARG A 148 23.84 5.04 15.66
CA ARG A 148 23.73 5.46 14.25
C ARG A 148 24.68 4.70 13.34
N ALA A 149 25.91 4.42 13.79
CA ALA A 149 26.87 3.61 13.03
C ALA A 149 26.39 2.16 12.85
N LEU A 150 25.68 1.63 13.84
CA LEU A 150 25.08 0.31 13.81
C LEU A 150 23.86 0.24 12.85
N ILE A 151 23.00 1.25 12.87
CA ILE A 151 21.75 1.27 12.11
C ILE A 151 21.94 1.69 10.64
N ARG A 152 22.76 2.71 10.36
CA ARG A 152 22.87 3.32 9.01
C ARG A 152 23.17 2.33 7.87
N PRO A 153 24.06 1.33 8.01
CA PRO A 153 24.39 0.41 6.93
C PRO A 153 23.21 -0.45 6.44
N ASN A 154 22.14 -0.55 7.23
CA ASN A 154 20.98 -1.38 6.95
C ASN A 154 19.94 -0.72 6.05
N PHE A 155 20.09 0.58 5.80
CA PHE A 155 19.18 1.38 4.95
C PHE A 155 19.85 1.75 3.61
N THR A 156 20.66 0.83 3.06
CA THR A 156 21.28 0.98 1.73
C THR A 156 20.27 0.78 0.61
N ARG A 157 20.60 1.26 -0.59
CA ARG A 157 19.75 1.19 -1.78
C ARG A 157 19.21 -0.22 -2.05
N ASP A 158 20.05 -1.24 -1.88
CA ASP A 158 19.68 -2.63 -2.20
C ASP A 158 18.61 -3.20 -1.26
N GLN A 159 18.59 -2.77 0.01
CA GLN A 159 17.55 -3.19 0.97
C GLN A 159 16.26 -2.37 0.81
N VAL A 160 16.38 -1.12 0.33
CA VAL A 160 15.23 -0.26 0.04
C VAL A 160 14.56 -0.65 -1.28
N ALA A 161 15.26 -1.35 -2.17
CA ALA A 161 14.78 -1.73 -3.51
C ALA A 161 14.08 -3.10 -3.57
N ASP A 162 13.98 -3.84 -2.45
CA ASP A 162 13.24 -5.11 -2.42
C ASP A 162 11.73 -4.87 -2.32
N LEU A 163 11.10 -4.63 -3.47
CA LEU A 163 9.68 -4.29 -3.56
C LEU A 163 8.74 -5.50 -3.43
N ALA A 164 9.27 -6.73 -3.53
CA ALA A 164 8.48 -7.95 -3.59
C ALA A 164 7.81 -8.30 -2.25
N GLU A 165 8.41 -7.90 -1.12
CA GLU A 165 7.82 -8.10 0.21
C GLU A 165 6.62 -7.17 0.43
N PHE A 166 6.72 -5.91 -0.02
CA PHE A 166 5.61 -4.97 0.03
C PHE A 166 4.41 -5.49 -0.76
N GLU A 167 4.63 -6.14 -1.91
CA GLU A 167 3.57 -6.67 -2.77
C GLU A 167 2.62 -7.61 -2.04
N LYS A 168 3.16 -8.56 -1.26
CA LYS A 168 2.36 -9.51 -0.50
C LYS A 168 1.46 -8.81 0.53
N LEU A 169 2.03 -7.86 1.27
CA LEU A 169 1.29 -7.08 2.27
C LEU A 169 0.22 -6.18 1.63
N MET A 170 0.48 -5.68 0.43
CA MET A 170 -0.50 -4.90 -0.32
C MET A 170 -1.69 -5.76 -0.77
N GLN A 171 -1.45 -6.99 -1.22
CA GLN A 171 -2.53 -7.93 -1.54
C GLN A 171 -3.39 -8.22 -0.30
N ASP A 172 -2.76 -8.43 0.85
CA ASP A 172 -3.47 -8.61 2.13
C ASP A 172 -4.31 -7.38 2.50
N LEU A 173 -3.78 -6.16 2.29
CA LEU A 173 -4.53 -4.92 2.51
C LEU A 173 -5.73 -4.79 1.58
N PHE A 174 -5.55 -5.06 0.27
CA PHE A 174 -6.65 -4.95 -0.70
C PHE A 174 -7.74 -6.00 -0.49
N ALA A 175 -7.40 -7.17 0.04
CA ALA A 175 -8.39 -8.17 0.41
C ALA A 175 -9.36 -7.68 1.50
N LEU A 176 -8.96 -6.68 2.31
CA LEU A 176 -9.80 -6.06 3.33
C LEU A 176 -10.68 -4.92 2.80
N ILE A 177 -10.47 -4.45 1.56
CA ILE A 177 -11.24 -3.35 0.97
C ILE A 177 -12.41 -3.95 0.17
N PRO A 178 -13.66 -3.72 0.59
CA PRO A 178 -14.83 -4.20 -0.15
C PRO A 178 -14.91 -3.58 -1.55
N ARG A 179 -15.38 -4.36 -2.52
CA ARG A 179 -15.51 -3.96 -3.92
C ARG A 179 -16.96 -3.66 -4.34
N ASP A 180 -17.83 -3.44 -3.37
CA ASP A 180 -19.25 -3.18 -3.58
C ASP A 180 -19.55 -1.76 -4.10
N GLY A 181 -18.58 -0.84 -3.99
CA GLY A 181 -18.75 0.56 -4.36
C GLY A 181 -19.60 1.37 -3.37
N GLU A 182 -20.06 0.75 -2.27
CA GLU A 182 -20.96 1.35 -1.28
C GLU A 182 -20.30 1.47 0.10
N THR A 183 -19.41 0.53 0.46
CA THR A 183 -18.82 0.51 1.79
C THR A 183 -17.78 1.62 1.97
N VAL A 184 -17.99 2.44 3.00
CA VAL A 184 -16.99 3.43 3.45
C VAL A 184 -15.90 2.72 4.23
N VAL A 185 -14.65 2.86 3.77
CA VAL A 185 -13.48 2.24 4.38
C VAL A 185 -12.61 3.28 5.08
N ASP A 186 -12.22 2.99 6.32
CA ASP A 186 -11.19 3.77 7.02
C ASP A 186 -9.79 3.30 6.59
N LEU A 187 -9.19 4.03 5.65
CA LEU A 187 -7.84 3.75 5.18
C LEU A 187 -6.77 3.99 6.26
N GLN A 188 -7.05 4.80 7.29
CA GLN A 188 -6.08 5.04 8.36
C GLN A 188 -5.75 3.74 9.10
N ASP A 189 -6.76 3.02 9.58
CA ASP A 189 -6.56 1.74 10.27
C ASP A 189 -5.77 0.75 9.39
N LEU A 190 -6.16 0.63 8.11
CA LEU A 190 -5.47 -0.25 7.16
C LEU A 190 -3.99 0.13 6.95
N PHE A 191 -3.67 1.42 6.84
CA PHE A 191 -2.27 1.87 6.72
C PHE A 191 -1.47 1.60 8.00
N PHE A 192 -2.06 1.71 9.19
CA PHE A 192 -1.40 1.36 10.43
C PHE A 192 -1.17 -0.16 10.59
N ARG A 193 -2.07 -0.99 10.05
CA ARG A 193 -1.90 -2.46 9.98
C ARG A 193 -0.85 -2.87 8.95
N TYR A 194 -0.85 -2.24 7.78
CA TYR A 194 0.13 -2.48 6.73
C TYR A 194 1.55 -2.13 7.19
N THR A 195 1.74 -0.94 7.76
CA THR A 195 3.07 -0.48 8.18
C THR A 195 3.62 -1.24 9.39
N ILE A 196 2.77 -1.77 10.29
CA ILE A 196 3.27 -2.65 11.36
C ILE A 196 3.71 -4.00 10.79
N ASP A 197 2.97 -4.58 9.86
CA ASP A 197 3.33 -5.84 9.21
C ASP A 197 4.62 -5.69 8.40
N SER A 198 4.73 -4.61 7.63
CA SER A 198 5.92 -4.23 6.87
C SER A 198 7.15 -4.00 7.77
N ALA A 199 7.00 -3.22 8.84
CA ALA A 199 8.10 -2.94 9.76
C ALA A 199 8.54 -4.20 10.52
N THR A 200 7.62 -5.06 10.95
CA THR A 200 7.97 -6.30 11.67
C THR A 200 8.59 -7.35 10.76
N GLU A 201 8.13 -7.47 9.51
CA GLU A 201 8.76 -8.29 8.47
C GLU A 201 10.21 -7.84 8.23
N PHE A 202 10.46 -6.55 8.03
CA PHE A 202 11.82 -6.01 7.84
C PHE A 202 12.71 -6.21 9.08
N LEU A 203 12.16 -5.95 10.27
CA LEU A 203 12.94 -5.94 11.51
C LEU A 203 13.27 -7.34 12.01
N PHE A 204 12.29 -8.24 11.96
CA PHE A 204 12.31 -9.54 12.62
C PHE A 204 12.29 -10.70 11.61
N GLY A 205 12.08 -10.42 10.33
CA GLY A 205 11.92 -11.44 9.29
C GLY A 205 10.53 -12.07 9.25
N GLN A 206 9.64 -11.65 10.16
CA GLN A 206 8.28 -12.18 10.33
C GLN A 206 7.29 -11.06 10.65
N SER A 207 6.24 -10.98 9.84
CA SER A 207 5.10 -10.09 10.02
C SER A 207 4.21 -10.54 11.18
N VAL A 208 3.71 -9.57 11.95
CA VAL A 208 2.68 -9.83 12.98
C VAL A 208 1.32 -10.22 12.40
N GLY A 209 1.12 -10.09 11.09
CA GLY A 209 -0.09 -10.52 10.38
C GLY A 209 -1.33 -9.72 10.77
N SER A 210 -1.16 -8.44 11.10
CA SER A 210 -2.24 -7.51 11.47
C SER A 210 -3.28 -7.32 10.35
N LEU A 211 -2.91 -7.55 9.09
CA LEU A 211 -3.84 -7.52 7.95
C LEU A 211 -4.62 -8.84 7.76
N LYS A 212 -4.12 -9.99 8.24
CA LYS A 212 -4.75 -11.31 8.02
C LYS A 212 -5.71 -11.73 9.12
N LYS A 213 -5.56 -11.18 10.32
CA LYS A 213 -6.37 -11.57 11.48
C LYS A 213 -7.75 -10.92 11.37
N SER A 214 -8.79 -11.75 11.23
CA SER A 214 -10.17 -11.31 11.44
C SER A 214 -10.30 -10.79 12.87
N SER A 215 -11.00 -9.67 13.04
CA SER A 215 -10.96 -8.80 14.22
C SER A 215 -11.58 -9.39 15.50
N GLN A 216 -11.41 -10.68 15.81
CA GLN A 216 -12.05 -11.33 16.95
C GLN A 216 -11.13 -12.17 17.85
N SER A 217 -9.82 -12.31 17.60
CA SER A 217 -8.98 -13.13 18.51
C SER A 217 -7.52 -12.72 18.73
N GLU A 218 -7.13 -11.45 18.49
CA GLU A 218 -5.86 -10.94 19.06
C GLU A 218 -5.99 -9.54 19.65
N PRO A 219 -6.05 -9.42 20.98
CA PRO A 219 -5.60 -8.25 21.70
C PRO A 219 -4.20 -8.57 22.26
N ASP A 220 -3.12 -8.02 21.67
CA ASP A 220 -1.99 -7.67 22.55
C ASP A 220 -1.02 -6.67 21.95
N PHE A 221 -0.22 -7.03 20.93
CA PHE A 221 0.96 -6.22 20.60
C PHE A 221 0.65 -4.82 20.03
N ALA A 222 -0.12 -4.72 18.94
CA ALA A 222 -0.37 -3.42 18.29
C ALA A 222 -1.17 -2.46 19.19
N GLN A 223 -2.15 -2.99 19.94
CA GLN A 223 -2.94 -2.21 20.90
C GLN A 223 -2.11 -1.78 22.11
N ALA A 224 -1.29 -2.68 22.66
CA ALA A 224 -0.35 -2.36 23.73
C ALA A 224 0.66 -1.29 23.29
N PHE A 225 1.18 -1.41 22.06
CA PHE A 225 2.12 -0.45 21.50
C PHE A 225 1.47 0.94 21.37
N ASN A 226 0.24 1.02 20.85
CA ASN A 226 -0.51 2.27 20.77
C ASN A 226 -0.73 2.90 22.16
N TYR A 227 -1.13 2.10 23.16
CA TYR A 227 -1.33 2.59 24.52
C TYR A 227 -0.03 3.06 25.18
N ALA A 228 1.06 2.31 24.97
CA ALA A 228 2.40 2.68 25.47
C ALA A 228 2.87 4.04 24.92
N GLN A 229 2.61 4.30 23.63
CA GLN A 229 2.89 5.59 23.01
C GLN A 229 2.03 6.74 23.58
N GLU A 230 0.76 6.49 23.85
CA GLU A 230 -0.13 7.46 24.47
C GLU A 230 0.38 7.86 25.88
N ALA A 231 0.92 6.91 26.63
CA ALA A 231 1.59 7.21 27.89
C ALA A 231 2.85 8.08 27.72
N ILE A 232 3.66 7.87 26.66
CA ILE A 232 4.79 8.74 26.32
C ILE A 232 4.30 10.17 26.03
N ARG A 233 3.20 10.32 25.29
CA ARG A 233 2.57 11.62 25.00
C ARG A 233 2.16 12.32 26.29
N MET A 234 1.48 11.62 27.20
CA MET A 234 1.07 12.17 28.49
C MET A 234 2.26 12.59 29.37
N ARG A 235 3.30 11.76 29.47
CA ARG A 235 4.55 12.11 30.18
C ARG A 235 5.22 13.36 29.59
N ASN A 236 5.18 13.54 28.27
CA ASN A 236 5.70 14.74 27.62
C ASN A 236 4.89 16.00 27.97
N ILE A 237 3.56 15.91 28.03
CA ILE A 237 2.69 17.04 28.37
C ILE A 237 2.83 17.44 29.84
N LEU A 238 2.92 16.46 30.74
CA LEU A 238 3.08 16.70 32.18
C LEU A 238 4.46 17.27 32.55
N GLY A 239 5.46 17.13 31.67
CA GLY A 239 6.79 17.66 31.91
C GLY A 239 7.38 17.11 33.22
N PRO A 240 7.91 17.94 34.13
CA PRO A 240 8.43 17.47 35.43
C PRO A 240 7.41 16.75 36.32
N LEU A 241 6.10 16.96 36.13
CA LEU A 241 5.06 16.27 36.90
C LEU A 241 4.87 14.81 36.47
N SER A 242 5.49 14.38 35.36
CA SER A 242 5.43 12.98 34.94
C SER A 242 5.97 12.01 36.00
N ARG A 243 6.80 12.48 36.93
CA ARG A 243 7.29 11.70 38.08
C ARG A 243 6.19 11.24 39.04
N PHE A 244 5.05 11.92 39.02
CA PHE A 244 3.87 11.57 39.80
C PHE A 244 2.78 10.89 38.95
N TYR A 245 3.04 10.69 37.65
CA TYR A 245 2.12 10.01 36.74
C TYR A 245 2.36 8.50 36.82
N ASN A 246 1.47 7.81 37.55
CA ASN A 246 1.46 6.35 37.62
C ASN A 246 0.37 5.78 36.69
N ASP A 247 0.76 4.91 35.76
CA ASP A 247 -0.13 4.25 34.81
C ASP A 247 0.22 2.77 34.70
N PRO A 248 -0.34 1.91 35.58
CA PRO A 248 -0.02 0.49 35.61
C PRO A 248 -0.37 -0.24 34.30
N LYS A 249 -1.33 0.28 33.53
CA LYS A 249 -1.67 -0.26 32.21
C LYS A 249 -0.55 0.03 31.22
N ALA A 250 0.02 1.24 31.24
CA ALA A 250 1.17 1.58 30.40
C ALA A 250 2.37 0.70 30.71
N ASP A 251 2.64 0.41 31.97
CA ASP A 251 3.76 -0.45 32.37
C ASP A 251 3.59 -1.89 31.88
N ARG A 252 2.36 -2.44 31.97
CA ARG A 252 2.03 -3.74 31.38
C ARG A 252 2.22 -3.75 29.87
N CYS A 253 1.73 -2.72 29.17
CA CYS A 253 1.88 -2.60 27.72
C CYS A 253 3.35 -2.45 27.29
N ASN A 254 4.15 -1.65 28.01
CA ASN A 254 5.60 -1.53 27.75
C ASN A 254 6.29 -2.88 27.88
N LYS A 255 5.98 -3.62 28.96
CA LYS A 255 6.54 -4.96 29.19
C LYS A 255 6.19 -5.90 28.05
N LEU A 256 4.92 -5.96 27.66
CA LEU A 256 4.44 -6.81 26.58
C LEU A 256 5.15 -6.54 25.26
N CYS A 257 5.23 -5.27 24.85
CA CYS A 257 5.89 -4.91 23.60
C CYS A 257 7.38 -5.29 23.60
N ARG A 258 8.05 -5.11 24.74
CA ARG A 258 9.47 -5.46 24.87
C ARG A 258 9.69 -6.97 24.91
N GLU A 259 8.84 -7.73 25.59
CA GLU A 259 8.90 -9.20 25.63
C GLU A 259 8.65 -9.80 24.25
N PHE A 260 7.71 -9.26 23.48
CA PHE A 260 7.49 -9.64 22.09
C PHE A 260 8.75 -9.46 21.24
N ALA A 261 9.36 -8.26 21.26
CA ALA A 261 10.57 -7.99 20.49
C ALA A 261 11.80 -8.80 21.00
N GLN A 262 11.85 -9.10 22.29
CA GLN A 262 12.95 -9.86 22.91
C GLN A 262 13.07 -11.28 22.34
N GLN A 263 11.95 -11.92 21.97
CA GLN A 263 11.95 -13.26 21.36
C GLN A 263 12.77 -13.29 20.06
N PHE A 264 12.58 -12.29 19.20
CA PHE A 264 13.34 -12.16 17.95
C PHE A 264 14.80 -11.78 18.16
N VAL A 265 15.11 -11.05 19.23
CA VAL A 265 16.51 -10.79 19.61
C VAL A 265 17.20 -12.09 20.02
N ASP A 266 16.53 -12.92 20.82
CA ASP A 266 17.08 -14.19 21.26
C ASP A 266 17.28 -15.16 20.09
N GLU A 267 16.31 -15.22 19.16
CA GLU A 267 16.44 -15.98 17.92
C GLU A 267 17.59 -15.48 17.05
N ALA A 268 17.68 -14.17 16.80
CA ALA A 268 18.71 -13.57 15.95
C ALA A 268 20.12 -13.84 16.48
N VAL A 269 20.32 -13.71 17.79
CA VAL A 269 21.61 -14.00 18.43
C VAL A 269 21.95 -15.48 18.35
N ARG A 270 20.98 -16.39 18.58
CA ARG A 270 21.19 -17.83 18.42
C ARG A 270 21.57 -18.19 16.98
N ALA A 271 20.80 -17.71 16.00
CA ALA A 271 21.05 -17.98 14.59
C ALA A 271 22.45 -17.55 14.13
N VAL A 272 22.94 -16.40 14.61
CA VAL A 272 24.31 -15.92 14.32
C VAL A 272 25.38 -16.74 15.06
N GLN A 273 25.11 -17.18 16.29
CA GLN A 273 26.03 -18.04 17.05
C GLN A 273 26.16 -19.43 16.42
N ASP A 274 25.04 -20.03 16.02
CA ASP A 274 24.98 -21.35 15.40
C ASP A 274 25.67 -21.36 14.03
N THR A 275 25.52 -20.29 13.24
CA THR A 275 26.22 -20.13 11.96
C THR A 275 27.71 -19.76 12.13
N GLY A 276 28.07 -19.05 13.20
CA GLY A 276 29.45 -18.71 13.54
C GLY A 276 30.30 -19.85 14.11
N SER A 277 29.70 -20.97 14.51
CA SER A 277 30.42 -22.21 14.88
C SER A 277 30.82 -23.07 13.68
N SER A 278 30.38 -22.70 12.47
CA SER A 278 30.82 -23.30 11.20
C SER A 278 31.56 -22.26 10.35
N ASN A 279 32.90 -22.35 10.40
CA ASN A 279 33.92 -21.63 9.63
C ASN A 279 34.42 -20.25 10.11
N GLU A 280 35.74 -20.22 10.28
CA GLU A 280 36.63 -19.14 10.68
C GLU A 280 36.57 -17.88 9.79
N LYS A 281 36.83 -16.75 10.46
CA LYS A 281 37.53 -15.55 9.99
C LYS A 281 37.20 -15.07 8.58
N ASP A 282 36.32 -14.08 8.50
CA ASP A 282 36.44 -13.05 7.47
C ASP A 282 36.03 -11.67 8.03
N THR A 283 36.88 -11.15 8.92
CA THR A 283 36.84 -9.76 9.37
C THR A 283 37.75 -8.92 8.48
N THR A 284 37.33 -8.61 7.25
CA THR A 284 37.61 -7.36 6.52
C THR A 284 37.18 -7.52 5.06
N THR A 285 36.47 -6.54 4.54
CA THR A 285 35.93 -6.44 3.15
C THR A 285 34.57 -7.08 2.94
N GLY A 286 33.66 -6.30 2.34
CA GLY A 286 32.27 -6.70 2.11
C GLY A 286 32.15 -7.81 1.07
N THR A 287 32.17 -9.05 1.53
CA THR A 287 31.91 -10.22 0.69
C THR A 287 30.40 -10.34 0.38
N PRO A 288 30.03 -10.68 -0.87
CA PRO A 288 28.64 -10.82 -1.29
C PRO A 288 27.98 -12.01 -0.59
N ARG A 289 26.69 -11.87 -0.27
CA ARG A 289 25.87 -12.96 0.27
C ARG A 289 25.89 -14.17 -0.65
N LEU A 290 25.84 -15.36 -0.05
CA LEU A 290 25.30 -16.56 -0.71
C LEU A 290 23.89 -16.22 -1.23
N THR A 291 23.70 -16.34 -2.54
CA THR A 291 22.43 -16.14 -3.24
C THR A 291 21.33 -16.98 -2.60
N GLY A 292 20.33 -16.33 -1.97
CA GLY A 292 19.11 -16.99 -1.47
C GLY A 292 18.70 -16.74 -0.01
N GLN A 293 19.52 -16.08 0.83
CA GLN A 293 19.11 -15.76 2.21
C GLN A 293 18.39 -14.39 2.33
N LYS A 294 17.15 -14.42 2.85
CA LYS A 294 16.32 -13.26 3.19
C LYS A 294 17.05 -12.30 4.13
N TYR A 295 16.94 -10.99 3.90
CA TYR A 295 17.50 -9.99 4.80
C TYR A 295 16.64 -9.85 6.06
N VAL A 296 17.28 -9.86 7.22
CA VAL A 296 16.60 -9.60 8.50
C VAL A 296 17.45 -8.64 9.32
N PHE A 297 16.87 -7.50 9.70
CA PHE A 297 17.61 -6.44 10.38
C PHE A 297 18.14 -6.88 11.75
N SER A 298 17.37 -7.63 12.53
CA SER A 298 17.81 -8.16 13.84
C SER A 298 19.05 -9.05 13.73
N HIS A 299 19.17 -9.86 12.67
CA HIS A 299 20.35 -10.70 12.41
C HIS A 299 21.58 -9.85 12.10
N GLU A 300 21.42 -8.77 11.32
CA GLU A 300 22.52 -7.87 10.99
C GLU A 300 23.01 -7.06 12.20
N LEU A 301 22.10 -6.71 13.13
CA LEU A 301 22.49 -6.16 14.43
C LEU A 301 23.26 -7.20 15.26
N ALA A 302 22.76 -8.43 15.33
CA ALA A 302 23.38 -9.52 16.10
C ALA A 302 24.77 -9.91 15.58
N ARG A 303 25.04 -9.74 14.27
CA ARG A 303 26.39 -9.91 13.69
C ARG A 303 27.41 -8.86 14.16
N ARG A 304 26.94 -7.68 14.59
CA ARG A 304 27.81 -6.55 14.97
C ARG A 304 27.95 -6.38 16.47
N THR A 305 27.02 -6.91 17.25
CA THR A 305 27.08 -6.88 18.71
C THR A 305 26.32 -8.06 19.30
N SER A 306 26.85 -8.64 20.37
CA SER A 306 26.18 -9.68 21.17
C SER A 306 25.35 -9.10 22.33
N ASP A 307 25.33 -7.77 22.50
CA ASP A 307 24.54 -7.11 23.53
C ASP A 307 23.06 -7.11 23.15
N LYS A 308 22.34 -8.12 23.65
CA LYS A 308 20.90 -8.30 23.44
C LYS A 308 20.07 -7.07 23.83
N ARG A 309 20.45 -6.37 24.91
CA ARG A 309 19.72 -5.19 25.36
C ARG A 309 19.88 -4.05 24.36
N ARG A 310 21.09 -3.86 23.84
CA ARG A 310 21.35 -2.87 22.79
C ARG A 310 20.58 -3.20 21.51
N ILE A 311 20.55 -4.46 21.09
CA ILE A 311 19.76 -4.88 19.91
C ILE A 311 18.27 -4.60 20.13
N LEU A 312 17.71 -4.99 21.28
CA LEU A 312 16.31 -4.75 21.62
C LEU A 312 15.97 -3.25 21.58
N ASP A 313 16.80 -2.42 22.21
CA ASP A 313 16.58 -0.97 22.27
C ASP A 313 16.57 -0.38 20.84
N GLU A 314 17.53 -0.75 19.98
CA GLU A 314 17.53 -0.27 18.59
C GLU A 314 16.33 -0.78 17.77
N LEU A 315 15.92 -2.04 17.93
CA LEU A 315 14.76 -2.61 17.23
C LEU A 315 13.47 -1.87 17.61
N MET A 316 13.24 -1.62 18.89
CA MET A 316 12.08 -0.87 19.38
C MET A 316 12.07 0.58 18.85
N ASN A 317 13.25 1.21 18.79
CA ASN A 317 13.42 2.54 18.23
C ASN A 317 13.05 2.58 16.74
N VAL A 318 13.57 1.64 15.94
CA VAL A 318 13.30 1.59 14.49
C VAL A 318 11.84 1.23 14.20
N LEU A 319 11.24 0.33 14.99
CA LEU A 319 9.82 -0.05 14.85
C LEU A 319 8.88 1.15 15.00
N LEU A 320 9.08 1.94 16.06
CA LEU A 320 8.31 3.17 16.28
C LEU A 320 8.43 4.13 15.09
N ALA A 321 9.64 4.28 14.56
CA ALA A 321 9.91 5.21 13.48
C ALA A 321 9.34 4.78 12.14
N GLY A 322 9.49 3.51 11.77
CA GLY A 322 9.05 2.96 10.49
C GLY A 322 7.53 2.83 10.39
N ARG A 323 6.85 2.50 11.49
CA ARG A 323 5.40 2.29 11.50
C ARG A 323 4.61 3.60 11.43
N ASP A 324 4.63 4.37 12.51
CA ASP A 324 3.65 5.44 12.76
C ASP A 324 3.85 6.63 11.81
N THR A 325 5.11 6.93 11.46
CA THR A 325 5.40 8.06 10.57
C THR A 325 4.98 7.77 9.13
N THR A 326 5.22 6.57 8.62
CA THR A 326 4.82 6.14 7.28
C THR A 326 3.29 6.03 7.18
N ALA A 327 2.64 5.40 8.17
CA ALA A 327 1.18 5.27 8.21
C ALA A 327 0.51 6.64 8.20
N SER A 328 1.01 7.57 9.05
CA SER A 328 0.47 8.93 9.12
C SER A 328 0.66 9.71 7.81
N LEU A 329 1.78 9.52 7.10
CA LEU A 329 2.00 10.13 5.79
C LEU A 329 0.97 9.62 4.78
N LEU A 330 0.78 8.30 4.70
CA LEU A 330 -0.23 7.67 3.85
C LEU A 330 -1.63 8.20 4.17
N SER A 331 -2.04 8.17 5.44
CA SER A 331 -3.36 8.65 5.87
C SER A 331 -3.58 10.12 5.48
N ASN A 332 -2.63 11.00 5.80
CA ASN A 332 -2.76 12.43 5.48
C ASN A 332 -2.77 12.66 3.96
N MET A 333 -1.92 11.96 3.21
CA MET A 333 -1.85 12.11 1.77
C MET A 333 -3.15 11.66 1.11
N PHE A 334 -3.64 10.46 1.42
CA PHE A 334 -4.89 9.95 0.86
C PHE A 334 -6.11 10.78 1.28
N PHE A 335 -6.14 11.27 2.51
CA PHE A 335 -7.18 12.22 2.95
C PHE A 335 -7.17 13.50 2.10
N MET A 336 -5.99 14.04 1.78
CA MET A 336 -5.89 15.22 0.92
C MET A 336 -6.21 14.90 -0.53
N LEU A 337 -5.74 13.78 -1.07
CA LEU A 337 -6.03 13.36 -2.44
C LEU A 337 -7.54 13.15 -2.66
N ALA A 338 -8.24 12.52 -1.72
CA ALA A 338 -9.69 12.32 -1.78
C ALA A 338 -10.48 13.64 -1.84
N LYS A 339 -9.92 14.73 -1.30
CA LYS A 339 -10.53 16.08 -1.31
C LYS A 339 -10.13 16.93 -2.51
N HIS A 340 -9.22 16.47 -3.36
CA HIS A 340 -8.69 17.23 -4.50
C HIS A 340 -8.75 16.39 -5.79
N PRO A 341 -9.93 16.26 -6.43
CA PRO A 341 -10.11 15.42 -7.62
C PRO A 341 -9.18 15.77 -8.78
N THR A 342 -8.81 17.04 -8.94
CA THR A 342 -7.87 17.49 -9.99
C THR A 342 -6.46 16.97 -9.75
N VAL A 343 -6.00 16.96 -8.50
CA VAL A 343 -4.70 16.38 -8.10
C VAL A 343 -4.73 14.87 -8.28
N TRP A 344 -5.82 14.23 -7.84
CA TRP A 344 -6.04 12.80 -8.02
C TRP A 344 -5.96 12.41 -9.51
N GLU A 345 -6.63 13.16 -10.39
CA GLU A 345 -6.62 12.93 -11.84
C GLU A 345 -5.22 13.05 -12.43
N LYS A 346 -4.48 14.09 -12.06
CA LYS A 346 -3.11 14.32 -12.54
C LYS A 346 -2.15 13.22 -12.08
N LEU A 347 -2.28 12.76 -10.83
CA LEU A 347 -1.51 11.63 -10.31
C LEU A 347 -1.88 10.33 -11.04
N ARG A 348 -3.16 10.06 -11.26
CA ARG A 348 -3.60 8.89 -12.04
C ARG A 348 -3.02 8.89 -13.45
N LYS A 349 -2.95 10.05 -14.12
CA LYS A 349 -2.34 10.18 -15.46
C LYS A 349 -0.85 9.88 -15.48
N GLU A 350 -0.11 10.35 -14.48
CA GLU A 350 1.33 10.02 -14.36
C GLU A 350 1.53 8.51 -14.17
N ILE A 351 0.71 7.90 -13.30
CA ILE A 351 0.76 6.47 -12.99
C ILE A 351 0.28 5.60 -14.16
N GLY A 352 -0.72 6.07 -14.92
CA GLY A 352 -1.25 5.38 -16.08
C GLY A 352 -0.24 5.11 -17.19
N GLY A 353 0.86 5.89 -17.25
CA GLY A 353 1.97 5.65 -18.18
C GLY A 353 2.76 4.35 -17.90
N LEU A 354 2.42 3.61 -16.85
CA LEU A 354 2.99 2.30 -16.53
C LEU A 354 2.15 1.13 -17.10
N ASP A 355 1.04 1.40 -17.81
CA ASP A 355 0.23 0.38 -18.49
C ASP A 355 -0.25 -0.77 -17.58
N GLY A 356 -0.54 -0.45 -16.31
CA GLY A 356 -1.04 -1.42 -15.31
C GLY A 356 0.02 -2.37 -14.75
N ARG A 357 1.29 -2.23 -15.13
CA ARG A 357 2.40 -3.01 -14.57
C ARG A 357 2.94 -2.37 -13.29
N LEU A 358 3.64 -3.18 -12.50
CA LEU A 358 4.35 -2.70 -11.32
C LEU A 358 5.60 -1.92 -11.71
N PRO A 359 5.87 -0.76 -11.09
CA PRO A 359 7.06 0.01 -11.38
C PRO A 359 8.29 -0.68 -10.76
N THR A 360 9.40 -0.64 -11.48
CA THR A 360 10.71 -0.88 -10.88
C THR A 360 11.05 0.21 -9.85
N TYR A 361 12.01 -0.05 -8.97
CA TYR A 361 12.49 0.96 -8.01
C TYR A 361 12.91 2.28 -8.69
N GLU A 362 13.54 2.21 -9.87
CA GLU A 362 13.98 3.39 -10.61
C GLU A 362 12.80 4.17 -11.20
N GLU A 363 11.79 3.48 -11.71
CA GLU A 363 10.56 4.10 -12.23
C GLU A 363 9.78 4.78 -11.12
N LEU A 364 9.62 4.11 -9.97
CA LEU A 364 8.96 4.68 -8.80
C LEU A 364 9.62 5.99 -8.35
N ARG A 365 10.95 6.03 -8.36
CA ARG A 365 11.73 7.24 -8.03
C ARG A 365 11.56 8.36 -9.07
N ASN A 366 11.23 8.02 -10.31
CA ASN A 366 11.07 8.95 -11.41
C ASN A 366 9.64 9.51 -11.55
N LEU A 367 8.68 9.04 -10.75
CA LEU A 367 7.33 9.62 -10.66
C LEU A 367 7.38 10.99 -9.97
N LYS A 368 7.50 12.04 -10.78
CA LYS A 368 7.74 13.42 -10.33
C LYS A 368 6.55 13.97 -9.57
N TYR A 369 5.33 13.75 -10.06
CA TYR A 369 4.12 14.29 -9.47
C TYR A 369 3.71 13.53 -8.20
N LEU A 370 3.93 12.21 -8.14
CA LEU A 370 3.83 11.45 -6.90
C LEU A 370 4.74 12.03 -5.81
N LYS A 371 5.99 12.35 -6.16
CA LYS A 371 6.93 13.02 -5.24
C LYS A 371 6.44 14.41 -4.83
N CYS A 372 5.82 15.17 -5.73
CA CYS A 372 5.19 16.46 -5.41
C CYS A 372 4.05 16.28 -4.40
N CYS A 373 3.19 15.27 -4.57
CA CYS A 373 2.11 14.94 -3.64
C CYS A 373 2.63 14.55 -2.26
N MET A 374 3.65 13.69 -2.20
CA MET A 374 4.29 13.30 -0.93
C MET A 374 4.91 14.52 -0.24
N ASN A 375 5.61 15.38 -0.98
CA ASN A 375 6.22 16.58 -0.43
C ASN A 375 5.18 17.58 0.10
N GLU A 376 4.10 17.78 -0.64
CA GLU A 376 3.04 18.69 -0.21
C GLU A 376 2.27 18.14 1.00
N SER A 377 2.06 16.83 1.06
CA SER A 377 1.49 16.16 2.23
C SER A 377 2.40 16.34 3.45
N LEU A 378 3.71 16.11 3.33
CA LEU A 378 4.68 16.31 4.41
C LEU A 378 4.87 17.79 4.80
N ARG A 379 4.64 18.72 3.87
CA ARG A 379 4.66 20.15 4.16
C ARG A 379 3.48 20.54 5.04
N LEU A 380 2.26 20.20 4.62
CA LEU A 380 1.04 20.55 5.35
C LEU A 380 0.85 19.68 6.60
N HIS A 381 1.11 18.39 6.51
CA HIS A 381 0.91 17.42 7.58
C HIS A 381 2.23 16.73 7.93
N PRO A 382 3.22 17.48 8.46
CA PRO A 382 4.47 16.87 8.92
C PRO A 382 4.16 15.90 10.05
N VAL A 383 4.49 14.63 9.85
CA VAL A 383 4.24 13.54 10.80
C VAL A 383 4.99 13.71 12.13
N VAL A 384 6.05 14.53 12.13
CA VAL A 384 6.71 15.03 13.35
C VAL A 384 6.65 16.57 13.34
N PRO A 385 5.56 17.19 13.83
CA PRO A 385 5.31 18.62 13.65
C PRO A 385 6.13 19.51 14.59
N VAL A 386 6.58 18.99 15.72
CA VAL A 386 7.34 19.74 16.74
C VAL A 386 8.48 18.88 17.25
N ASN A 387 9.66 19.48 17.38
CA ASN A 387 10.83 18.81 17.94
C ASN A 387 11.60 19.80 18.83
N ALA A 388 12.48 19.30 19.70
CA ALA A 388 13.22 20.13 20.65
C ALA A 388 14.61 19.58 20.94
N ARG A 389 15.51 20.50 21.32
CA ARG A 389 16.80 20.20 21.93
C ARG A 389 16.94 20.90 23.27
N GLU A 390 17.85 20.41 24.10
CA GLU A 390 18.29 21.07 25.32
C GLU A 390 19.71 21.59 25.15
N ALA A 391 19.97 22.82 25.58
CA ALA A 391 21.31 23.37 25.57
C ALA A 391 22.20 22.67 26.63
N LEU A 392 23.23 21.96 26.19
CA LEU A 392 24.17 21.23 27.04
C LEU A 392 25.19 22.17 27.72
N ARG A 393 25.38 23.36 27.15
CA ARG A 393 26.21 24.46 27.66
C ARG A 393 25.55 25.80 27.37
N ASP A 394 26.09 26.86 27.97
CA ASP A 394 25.69 28.23 27.64
C ASP A 394 26.08 28.52 26.18
N THR A 395 25.11 28.89 25.34
CA THR A 395 25.25 29.04 23.88
C THR A 395 24.31 30.15 23.36
N ILE A 396 24.14 30.27 22.04
CA ILE A 396 23.30 31.30 21.41
C ILE A 396 22.41 30.73 20.28
N LEU A 397 21.31 31.41 20.02
CA LEU A 397 20.59 31.35 18.75
C LEU A 397 20.92 32.60 17.91
N PRO A 398 21.02 32.49 16.58
CA PRO A 398 21.36 33.62 15.73
C PRO A 398 20.29 34.72 15.68
N VAL A 399 19.00 34.37 15.82
CA VAL A 399 17.89 35.33 15.73
C VAL A 399 16.82 35.09 16.82
N GLY A 400 15.96 36.07 17.04
CA GLY A 400 14.84 36.06 17.99
C GLY A 400 14.98 37.04 19.17
N GLY A 401 16.08 37.78 19.24
CA GLY A 401 16.36 38.78 20.25
C GLY A 401 16.11 40.20 19.74
N GLY A 402 15.84 41.14 20.65
CA GLY A 402 15.49 42.52 20.31
C GLY A 402 14.05 42.66 19.82
N GLU A 403 13.55 43.90 19.75
CA GLU A 403 12.15 44.18 19.39
C GLU A 403 11.79 43.71 17.96
N ASP A 404 12.76 43.76 17.05
CA ASP A 404 12.62 43.30 15.66
C ASP A 404 12.84 41.79 15.49
N GLY A 405 13.27 41.09 16.55
CA GLY A 405 13.57 39.67 16.55
C GLY A 405 14.79 39.27 15.71
N ARG A 406 15.66 40.20 15.31
CA ARG A 406 16.80 39.92 14.41
C ARG A 406 18.12 39.72 15.14
N SER A 407 18.19 40.09 16.41
CA SER A 407 19.43 39.96 17.18
C SER A 407 19.61 38.54 17.74
N PRO A 408 20.86 38.11 18.02
CA PRO A 408 21.11 36.85 18.69
C PRO A 408 20.45 36.74 20.06
N VAL A 409 20.15 35.52 20.48
CA VAL A 409 19.54 35.22 21.79
C VAL A 409 20.49 34.37 22.62
N PHE A 410 20.72 34.76 23.86
CA PHE A 410 21.47 33.94 24.81
C PHE A 410 20.63 32.74 25.26
N VAL A 411 21.19 31.53 25.14
CA VAL A 411 20.59 30.28 25.59
C VAL A 411 21.39 29.71 26.74
N ALA A 412 20.83 29.77 27.94
CA ALA A 412 21.44 29.18 29.12
C ALA A 412 21.43 27.64 29.04
N LYS A 413 22.49 26.99 29.53
CA LYS A 413 22.53 25.54 29.78
C LYS A 413 21.26 25.08 30.49
N GLY A 414 20.66 23.98 30.00
CA GLY A 414 19.41 23.39 30.46
C GLY A 414 18.15 24.01 29.85
N THR A 415 18.28 25.06 29.02
CA THR A 415 17.12 25.64 28.32
C THR A 415 16.70 24.74 27.17
N ARG A 416 15.41 24.41 27.10
CA ARG A 416 14.84 23.69 25.97
C ARG A 416 14.60 24.67 24.82
N VAL A 417 15.05 24.34 23.61
CA VAL A 417 14.74 25.07 22.39
C VAL A 417 13.90 24.16 21.51
N ALA A 418 12.62 24.50 21.36
CA ALA A 418 11.68 23.76 20.54
C ALA A 418 11.40 24.50 19.24
N TYR A 419 11.38 23.75 18.14
CA TYR A 419 11.08 24.27 16.82
C TYR A 419 9.82 23.61 16.26
N ASN A 420 8.96 24.43 15.66
CA ASN A 420 7.66 23.99 15.15
C ASN A 420 7.68 23.94 13.61
N ILE A 421 7.86 22.74 13.08
CA ILE A 421 7.89 22.47 11.65
C ILE A 421 6.51 22.73 11.02
N TYR A 422 5.42 22.37 11.71
CA TYR A 422 4.06 22.59 11.22
C TYR A 422 3.73 24.07 10.96
N ALA A 423 4.17 24.97 11.84
CA ALA A 423 3.99 26.41 11.71
C ALA A 423 4.97 27.00 10.68
N MET A 424 6.24 26.58 10.70
CA MET A 424 7.25 27.01 9.72
C MET A 424 6.87 26.62 8.29
N HIS A 425 6.32 25.43 8.07
CA HIS A 425 5.86 24.96 6.76
C HIS A 425 4.63 25.71 6.22
N ARG A 426 4.05 26.64 6.99
CA ARG A 426 2.90 27.46 6.60
C ARG A 426 3.22 28.96 6.54
N ARG A 427 4.50 29.29 6.60
CA ARG A 427 5.00 30.66 6.47
C ARG A 427 4.77 31.18 5.06
N VAL A 428 4.04 32.27 4.95
CA VAL A 428 3.66 32.87 3.66
C VAL A 428 4.86 33.49 2.93
N ASP A 429 5.91 33.86 3.65
CA ASP A 429 7.17 34.35 3.10
C ASP A 429 8.01 33.25 2.44
N PHE A 430 7.74 31.97 2.73
CA PHE A 430 8.38 30.83 2.05
C PHE A 430 7.48 30.18 1.00
N TYR A 431 6.18 30.02 1.31
CA TYR A 431 5.27 29.22 0.50
C TYR A 431 4.21 30.03 -0.25
N GLY A 432 4.23 31.36 -0.12
CA GLY A 432 3.27 32.28 -0.73
C GLY A 432 1.97 32.42 0.07
N LYS A 433 1.07 33.29 -0.42
CA LYS A 433 -0.22 33.58 0.24
C LYS A 433 -1.13 32.36 0.39
N ASP A 434 -0.88 31.31 -0.39
CA ASP A 434 -1.63 30.06 -0.38
C ASP A 434 -0.93 28.94 0.39
N ALA A 435 -0.06 29.29 1.34
CA ALA A 435 0.66 28.32 2.18
C ALA A 435 -0.25 27.32 2.91
N ASP A 436 -1.53 27.63 3.14
CA ASP A 436 -2.49 26.70 3.76
C ASP A 436 -3.19 25.75 2.77
N LYS A 437 -3.06 25.98 1.46
CA LYS A 437 -3.67 25.14 0.43
C LYS A 437 -2.77 23.97 0.09
N PHE A 438 -3.38 22.81 -0.17
CA PHE A 438 -2.68 21.64 -0.70
C PHE A 438 -2.57 21.79 -2.21
N ARG A 439 -1.36 22.15 -2.67
CA ARG A 439 -1.04 22.35 -4.09
C ARG A 439 0.30 21.68 -4.42
N PRO A 440 0.30 20.40 -4.80
CA PRO A 440 1.51 19.68 -5.20
C PRO A 440 2.31 20.38 -6.30
N GLU A 441 1.63 21.12 -7.19
CA GLU A 441 2.23 21.86 -8.30
C GLU A 441 3.30 22.87 -7.85
N ARG A 442 3.32 23.28 -6.57
CA ARG A 442 4.39 24.15 -6.03
C ARG A 442 5.78 23.52 -6.10
N TRP A 443 5.85 22.21 -6.29
CA TRP A 443 7.09 21.43 -6.32
C TRP A 443 7.52 21.05 -7.74
N GLU A 444 6.71 21.34 -8.77
CA GLU A 444 6.92 20.85 -10.15
C GLU A 444 7.98 21.63 -10.94
N ASP A 445 7.92 22.95 -10.87
CA ASP A 445 8.77 23.84 -11.68
C ASP A 445 10.18 24.02 -11.09
N GLY A 446 10.43 23.41 -9.92
CA GLY A 446 11.71 23.51 -9.22
C GLY A 446 12.02 24.90 -8.68
N GLN A 447 11.09 25.87 -8.73
CA GLN A 447 11.30 27.21 -8.17
C GLN A 447 11.34 27.17 -6.64
N LEU A 448 10.55 26.28 -6.04
CA LEU A 448 10.55 26.04 -4.61
C LEU A 448 11.74 25.12 -4.23
N GLN A 449 12.83 25.72 -3.78
CA GLN A 449 14.02 25.03 -3.27
C GLN A 449 14.27 25.32 -1.77
N PRO A 450 13.30 25.01 -0.88
CA PRO A 450 13.44 25.28 0.54
C PRO A 450 14.58 24.41 1.12
N ARG A 451 15.51 25.06 1.82
CA ARG A 451 16.67 24.41 2.43
C ARG A 451 16.33 24.01 3.87
N TRP A 452 16.30 24.99 4.76
CA TRP A 452 15.99 24.79 6.17
C TRP A 452 14.53 25.16 6.49
N GLU A 453 13.79 25.62 5.48
CA GLU A 453 12.37 25.97 5.51
C GLU A 453 11.48 24.74 5.31
N TYR A 454 12.04 23.61 4.86
CA TYR A 454 11.35 22.34 4.62
C TYR A 454 12.10 21.17 5.28
N LEU A 455 11.60 20.67 6.41
CA LEU A 455 12.31 19.73 7.28
C LEU A 455 11.46 18.49 7.68
N PRO A 456 10.77 17.82 6.75
CA PRO A 456 9.93 16.67 7.10
C PRO A 456 10.72 15.49 7.70
N PHE A 457 12.00 15.37 7.35
CA PHE A 457 12.93 14.35 7.86
C PHE A 457 14.02 14.93 8.79
N ASN A 458 13.83 16.16 9.28
CA ASN A 458 14.82 16.93 10.02
C ASN A 458 16.08 17.25 9.19
N GLY A 459 17.16 17.69 9.85
CA GLY A 459 18.43 18.00 9.19
C GLY A 459 19.64 17.78 10.10
N GLY A 460 20.84 17.95 9.54
CA GLY A 460 22.10 17.79 10.27
C GLY A 460 22.46 16.32 10.58
N PRO A 461 23.39 16.06 11.53
CA PRO A 461 23.88 14.72 11.83
C PRO A 461 22.80 13.72 12.27
N ARG A 462 21.68 14.21 12.81
CA ARG A 462 20.52 13.42 13.26
C ARG A 462 19.40 13.31 12.21
N ILE A 463 19.64 13.62 10.94
CA ILE A 463 18.66 13.43 9.85
C ILE A 463 18.15 11.98 9.83
N CYS A 464 16.87 11.82 9.50
CA CYS A 464 16.21 10.50 9.44
C CYS A 464 17.00 9.52 8.56
N VAL A 465 17.32 8.36 9.12
CA VAL A 465 18.07 7.31 8.39
C VAL A 465 17.15 6.52 7.45
N GLY A 466 15.88 6.36 7.81
CA GLY A 466 14.87 5.63 7.04
C GLY A 466 14.14 6.47 5.98
N GLN A 467 14.61 7.69 5.67
CA GLN A 467 13.91 8.60 4.75
C GLN A 467 13.60 7.95 3.39
N GLN A 468 14.60 7.31 2.78
CA GLN A 468 14.41 6.69 1.47
C GLN A 468 13.50 5.47 1.54
N TYR A 469 13.61 4.69 2.63
CA TYR A 469 12.74 3.54 2.87
C TYR A 469 11.28 3.97 2.95
N ALA A 470 10.96 4.93 3.83
CA ALA A 470 9.59 5.41 4.03
C ALA A 470 8.98 6.00 2.74
N LEU A 471 9.74 6.82 1.99
CA LEU A 471 9.24 7.40 0.73
C LEU A 471 9.04 6.33 -0.36
N THR A 472 9.87 5.29 -0.38
CA THR A 472 9.72 4.17 -1.32
C THR A 472 8.48 3.36 -0.96
N GLU A 473 8.29 3.04 0.32
CA GLU A 473 7.11 2.32 0.81
C GLU A 473 5.81 3.08 0.52
N VAL A 474 5.75 4.38 0.85
CA VAL A 474 4.58 5.24 0.54
C VAL A 474 4.34 5.33 -0.97
N GLY A 475 5.40 5.52 -1.75
CA GLY A 475 5.29 5.61 -3.19
C GLY A 475 4.75 4.30 -3.79
N ASN A 476 5.28 3.16 -3.36
CA ASN A 476 4.88 1.84 -3.82
C ASN A 476 3.41 1.57 -3.48
N LEU A 477 2.99 1.75 -2.23
CA LEU A 477 1.60 1.56 -1.85
C LEU A 477 0.65 2.48 -2.62
N THR A 478 1.03 3.75 -2.80
CA THR A 478 0.20 4.70 -3.56
C THR A 478 0.03 4.25 -5.00
N MET A 479 1.12 3.82 -5.63
CA MET A 479 1.11 3.23 -6.96
C MET A 479 0.13 2.05 -7.05
N TYR A 480 0.22 1.10 -6.12
CA TYR A 480 -0.67 -0.05 -6.10
C TYR A 480 -2.14 0.33 -5.91
N VAL A 481 -2.45 1.29 -5.03
CA VAL A 481 -3.83 1.76 -4.85
C VAL A 481 -4.35 2.37 -6.14
N PHE A 482 -3.55 3.18 -6.83
CA PHE A 482 -3.96 3.76 -8.11
C PHE A 482 -4.09 2.71 -9.20
N VAL A 483 -3.15 1.77 -9.32
CA VAL A 483 -3.21 0.65 -10.27
C VAL A 483 -4.47 -0.14 -10.00
N ALA A 484 -4.69 -0.62 -8.76
CA ALA A 484 -5.88 -1.37 -8.36
C ALA A 484 -7.18 -0.60 -8.62
N LEU A 485 -7.20 0.72 -8.41
CA LEU A 485 -8.37 1.57 -8.71
C LEU A 485 -8.54 1.85 -10.21
N THR A 486 -7.48 1.91 -11.01
CA THR A 486 -7.58 1.94 -12.48
C THR A 486 -7.98 0.59 -13.04
N THR A 487 -7.56 -0.53 -12.44
CA THR A 487 -8.15 -1.82 -12.77
C THR A 487 -9.61 -1.78 -12.39
N VAL A 488 -10.01 -1.33 -11.18
CA VAL A 488 -11.43 -1.26 -10.75
C VAL A 488 -12.28 -0.27 -11.58
N LEU A 489 -11.71 0.84 -12.07
CA LEU A 489 -12.39 1.77 -13.00
C LEU A 489 -12.37 1.29 -14.45
N ALA A 490 -11.34 0.53 -14.85
CA ALA A 490 -11.36 -0.26 -16.08
C ALA A 490 -12.31 -1.45 -15.95
N TYR A 491 -12.59 -1.98 -14.75
CA TYR A 491 -13.63 -2.98 -14.46
C TYR A 491 -15.01 -2.32 -14.39
N GLY A 492 -15.08 -1.03 -14.05
CA GLY A 492 -16.26 -0.20 -14.23
C GLY A 492 -16.51 0.21 -15.69
N LEU A 493 -15.49 0.05 -16.56
CA LEU A 493 -15.50 0.23 -18.02
C LEU A 493 -15.43 -1.08 -18.83
N VAL A 494 -15.34 -2.21 -18.11
CA VAL A 494 -15.38 -3.60 -18.58
C VAL A 494 -16.40 -4.33 -17.70
N ALA A 495 -17.46 -3.62 -17.34
CA ALA A 495 -18.69 -4.26 -17.02
C ALA A 495 -19.22 -4.66 -18.42
N CYS A 496 -18.81 -5.80 -18.95
CA CYS A 496 -19.36 -6.35 -20.21
C CYS A 496 -19.44 -7.87 -20.13
N HIS A 497 -18.67 -8.45 -19.21
CA HIS A 497 -18.76 -9.82 -18.72
C HIS A 497 -19.31 -9.79 -17.29
N PRO A 498 -20.50 -10.32 -17.02
CA PRO A 498 -20.95 -10.48 -15.66
C PRO A 498 -20.25 -11.72 -15.08
N GLY A 499 -19.71 -11.61 -13.88
CA GLY A 499 -19.39 -12.74 -12.98
C GLY A 499 -18.16 -13.59 -13.26
N GLU A 500 -17.33 -13.26 -14.25
CA GLU A 500 -15.93 -13.69 -14.21
C GLU A 500 -15.17 -12.73 -13.28
N ASP A 501 -14.69 -13.22 -12.15
CA ASP A 501 -13.61 -12.53 -11.45
C ASP A 501 -12.42 -12.58 -12.39
N HIS A 502 -12.20 -11.55 -13.21
CA HIS A 502 -11.10 -11.59 -14.18
C HIS A 502 -9.75 -11.64 -13.47
N VAL A 503 -9.65 -11.34 -12.17
CA VAL A 503 -8.44 -11.66 -11.40
C VAL A 503 -8.35 -13.17 -11.19
N ALA A 504 -9.44 -13.86 -10.82
CA ALA A 504 -9.48 -15.32 -10.80
C ALA A 504 -9.30 -15.95 -12.20
N GLU A 505 -9.82 -15.35 -13.27
CA GLU A 505 -9.60 -15.79 -14.65
C GLU A 505 -8.14 -15.55 -15.07
N LEU A 506 -7.57 -14.38 -14.79
CA LEU A 506 -6.16 -14.04 -15.06
C LEU A 506 -5.19 -14.87 -14.19
N LEU A 507 -5.55 -15.20 -12.96
CA LEU A 507 -4.81 -16.09 -12.07
C LEU A 507 -4.95 -17.54 -12.53
N ALA A 508 -6.16 -18.00 -12.89
CA ALA A 508 -6.40 -19.33 -13.46
C ALA A 508 -5.66 -19.49 -14.80
N ARG A 509 -5.70 -18.47 -15.65
CA ARG A 509 -4.98 -18.40 -16.93
C ARG A 509 -3.49 -18.29 -16.70
N GLY A 510 -3.03 -17.48 -15.74
CA GLY A 510 -1.62 -17.35 -15.38
C GLY A 510 -1.03 -18.65 -14.85
N GLU A 511 -1.72 -19.31 -13.92
CA GLU A 511 -1.38 -20.67 -13.44
C GLU A 511 -1.42 -21.68 -14.58
N PHE A 512 -2.41 -21.58 -15.47
CA PHE A 512 -2.51 -22.47 -16.62
C PHE A 512 -1.35 -22.26 -17.59
N LEU A 513 -1.05 -21.02 -17.97
CA LEU A 513 -0.05 -20.62 -18.96
C LEU A 513 1.39 -20.81 -18.46
N GLN A 514 1.66 -20.69 -17.15
CA GLN A 514 2.94 -21.11 -16.55
C GLN A 514 3.22 -22.62 -16.71
N HIS A 515 2.19 -23.40 -17.00
CA HIS A 515 2.27 -24.85 -17.15
C HIS A 515 1.64 -25.35 -18.46
N HIS A 516 1.34 -24.44 -19.37
CA HIS A 516 0.66 -24.73 -20.62
C HIS A 516 1.70 -25.24 -21.61
N ILE A 517 1.52 -26.48 -22.04
CA ILE A 517 2.24 -27.00 -23.18
C ILE A 517 1.46 -26.56 -24.42
N ALA A 518 1.68 -25.31 -24.87
CA ALA A 518 1.12 -24.80 -26.13
C ALA A 518 1.67 -25.55 -27.34
N ASN A 519 2.87 -26.11 -27.20
CA ASN A 519 3.60 -26.80 -28.24
C ASN A 519 3.19 -28.29 -28.29
N LEU A 520 2.29 -28.62 -29.22
CA LEU A 520 1.92 -30.00 -29.58
C LEU A 520 2.88 -30.63 -30.61
N ASP A 521 4.01 -30.00 -30.95
CA ASP A 521 4.95 -30.51 -31.96
C ASP A 521 5.47 -31.90 -31.56
N HIS A 522 5.67 -32.12 -30.26
CA HIS A 522 6.05 -33.43 -29.71
C HIS A 522 4.96 -34.50 -29.87
N CYS A 523 3.68 -34.10 -29.97
CA CYS A 523 2.56 -35.00 -30.24
C CYS A 523 2.30 -35.23 -31.73
N ALA A 524 2.99 -34.53 -32.64
CA ALA A 524 2.68 -34.57 -34.07
C ALA A 524 2.75 -35.99 -34.66
N ALA A 525 3.80 -36.76 -34.32
CA ALA A 525 3.98 -38.13 -34.79
C ALA A 525 2.87 -39.08 -34.28
N ASP A 526 2.49 -38.96 -33.01
CA ASP A 526 1.45 -39.77 -32.39
C ASP A 526 0.05 -39.46 -32.95
N LEU A 527 -0.24 -38.17 -33.16
CA LEU A 527 -1.49 -37.71 -33.78
C LEU A 527 -1.60 -38.17 -35.24
N GLN A 528 -0.48 -38.20 -35.96
CA GLN A 528 -0.40 -38.70 -37.34
C GLN A 528 -0.59 -40.23 -37.39
N ALA A 529 0.07 -40.96 -36.49
CA ALA A 529 -0.07 -42.42 -36.36
C ALA A 529 -1.48 -42.85 -35.94
N ALA A 530 -2.13 -42.09 -35.04
CA ALA A 530 -3.52 -42.29 -34.62
C ALA A 530 -4.55 -41.83 -35.68
N GLY A 531 -4.11 -41.25 -36.79
CA GLY A 531 -4.95 -40.77 -37.90
C GLY A 531 -5.82 -39.55 -37.57
N VAL A 532 -5.58 -38.88 -36.44
CA VAL A 532 -6.39 -37.74 -35.96
C VAL A 532 -6.30 -36.56 -36.92
N GLU A 533 -5.13 -36.29 -37.48
CA GLU A 533 -4.91 -35.21 -38.44
C GLU A 533 -5.68 -35.43 -39.75
N LYS A 534 -5.57 -36.64 -40.34
CA LYS A 534 -6.34 -37.03 -41.53
C LYS A 534 -7.84 -36.94 -41.30
N ARG A 535 -8.34 -37.41 -40.14
CA ARG A 535 -9.76 -37.30 -39.78
C ARG A 535 -10.19 -35.85 -39.60
N SER A 536 -9.36 -34.99 -38.99
CA SER A 536 -9.65 -33.57 -38.81
C SER A 536 -9.75 -32.82 -40.16
N ILE A 537 -8.85 -33.12 -41.10
CA ILE A 537 -8.90 -32.57 -42.46
C ILE A 537 -10.16 -33.05 -43.19
N GLN A 538 -10.43 -34.35 -43.19
CA GLN A 538 -11.64 -34.91 -43.83
C GLN A 538 -12.93 -34.36 -43.22
N ARG A 539 -12.97 -34.22 -41.89
CA ARG A 539 -14.11 -33.66 -41.14
C ARG A 539 -14.36 -32.20 -41.52
N ARG A 540 -13.32 -31.38 -41.58
CA ARG A 540 -13.43 -29.96 -41.97
C ARG A 540 -13.85 -29.82 -43.43
N LEU A 541 -13.31 -30.64 -44.33
CA LEU A 541 -13.74 -30.69 -45.74
C LEU A 541 -15.20 -31.11 -45.89
N HIS A 542 -15.63 -32.15 -45.17
CA HIS A 542 -17.02 -32.61 -45.15
C HIS A 542 -17.96 -31.56 -44.59
N THR A 543 -17.58 -30.90 -43.49
CA THR A 543 -18.36 -29.81 -42.87
C THR A 543 -18.50 -28.64 -43.85
N THR A 544 -17.41 -28.23 -44.51
CA THR A 544 -17.43 -27.19 -45.55
C THR A 544 -18.37 -27.55 -46.70
N LYS A 545 -18.39 -28.82 -47.13
CA LYS A 545 -19.27 -29.31 -48.20
C LYS A 545 -20.75 -29.32 -47.78
N LEU A 546 -21.05 -29.87 -46.61
CA LEU A 546 -22.41 -29.89 -46.06
C LEU A 546 -22.98 -28.49 -45.88
N LEU A 547 -22.20 -27.54 -45.36
CA LEU A 547 -22.66 -26.16 -45.14
C LEU A 547 -22.99 -25.42 -46.44
N ARG A 548 -22.34 -25.79 -47.56
CA ARG A 548 -22.71 -25.28 -48.89
C ARG A 548 -24.05 -25.85 -49.38
N GLU A 549 -24.37 -27.09 -48.99
CA GLU A 549 -25.59 -27.80 -49.37
C GLU A 549 -26.79 -27.45 -48.44
N LYS A 550 -26.53 -27.11 -47.17
CA LYS A 550 -27.53 -27.06 -46.09
C LYS A 550 -28.14 -25.68 -45.79
N ARG A 551 -28.06 -24.69 -46.68
CA ARG A 551 -28.62 -23.33 -46.46
C ARG A 551 -30.16 -23.26 -46.59
N GLY A 552 -30.85 -24.12 -45.84
CA GLY A 552 -32.30 -24.10 -45.63
C GLY A 552 -32.66 -24.89 -44.37
N LEU A 553 -32.33 -24.36 -43.18
CA LEU A 553 -32.64 -25.01 -41.90
C LEU A 553 -33.21 -24.09 -40.82
N ILE A 554 -34.06 -24.71 -40.01
CA ILE A 554 -34.71 -24.27 -38.77
C ILE A 554 -34.32 -25.27 -37.65
N ASP A 555 -33.99 -24.77 -36.43
CA ASP A 555 -34.51 -25.14 -35.08
C ASP A 555 -33.55 -24.66 -33.95
N VAL A 556 -33.84 -23.57 -33.20
CA VAL A 556 -34.46 -23.39 -31.83
C VAL A 556 -33.75 -24.12 -30.64
N ALA A 557 -33.56 -23.62 -29.40
CA ALA A 557 -33.06 -22.37 -28.77
C ALA A 557 -32.71 -22.64 -27.26
N GLY A 558 -31.51 -22.24 -26.80
CA GLY A 558 -31.15 -21.78 -25.43
C GLY A 558 -30.42 -22.72 -24.43
N GLU A 559 -29.25 -22.28 -23.90
CA GLU A 559 -28.37 -22.86 -22.84
C GLU A 559 -28.56 -24.35 -22.51
N SER A 560 -28.52 -25.15 -23.57
CA SER A 560 -28.67 -26.58 -23.56
C SER A 560 -27.53 -27.17 -24.38
N ILE A 561 -27.25 -28.46 -24.23
CA ILE A 561 -26.35 -29.17 -25.15
C ILE A 561 -26.86 -28.97 -26.59
N ARG A 562 -26.19 -28.13 -27.39
CA ARG A 562 -26.69 -27.68 -28.70
C ARG A 562 -25.59 -27.35 -29.68
N SER A 563 -25.85 -27.53 -30.97
CA SER A 563 -24.95 -27.15 -32.06
C SER A 563 -25.25 -25.79 -32.67
N ASP A 564 -26.52 -25.38 -32.76
CA ASP A 564 -26.87 -24.03 -33.21
C ASP A 564 -27.04 -23.07 -32.03
N ILE A 565 -26.17 -22.04 -31.98
CA ILE A 565 -26.20 -20.99 -30.96
C ILE A 565 -26.65 -19.63 -31.51
N ILE A 566 -27.00 -19.51 -32.80
CA ILE A 566 -27.34 -18.24 -33.46
C ILE A 566 -28.63 -17.63 -32.91
N GLU A 567 -29.64 -18.47 -32.68
CA GLU A 567 -31.02 -18.05 -32.37
C GLU A 567 -31.53 -17.02 -33.39
N ASN A 568 -31.84 -15.80 -32.97
CA ASN A 568 -32.36 -14.72 -33.81
C ASN A 568 -31.31 -13.64 -34.14
N GLN A 569 -30.02 -13.90 -33.89
CA GLN A 569 -28.97 -12.91 -34.08
C GLN A 569 -28.59 -12.77 -35.55
N GLN A 570 -28.49 -11.52 -36.01
CA GLN A 570 -27.99 -11.21 -37.35
C GLN A 570 -26.47 -11.06 -37.32
N GLY A 571 -25.80 -11.59 -38.35
CA GLY A 571 -24.36 -11.49 -38.50
C GLY A 571 -23.84 -12.33 -39.67
N ILE A 572 -22.53 -12.33 -39.84
CA ILE A 572 -21.86 -13.20 -40.82
C ILE A 572 -21.89 -14.63 -40.26
N PRO A 573 -22.52 -15.61 -40.94
CA PRO A 573 -22.58 -16.98 -40.44
C PRO A 573 -21.18 -17.56 -40.23
N MET A 574 -20.96 -18.23 -39.12
CA MET A 574 -19.68 -18.84 -38.79
C MET A 574 -19.86 -20.20 -38.14
N GLU A 575 -18.98 -21.13 -38.51
CA GLU A 575 -18.95 -22.49 -38.00
C GLU A 575 -17.61 -22.68 -37.31
N ILE A 576 -17.62 -23.08 -36.03
CA ILE A 576 -16.41 -23.27 -35.25
C ILE A 576 -16.15 -24.77 -35.01
N ASP A 577 -14.94 -25.25 -35.29
CA ASP A 577 -14.44 -26.61 -34.96
C ASP A 577 -13.32 -26.45 -33.93
N VAL A 578 -13.62 -26.74 -32.66
CA VAL A 578 -12.66 -26.59 -31.56
C VAL A 578 -12.24 -27.96 -31.07
N GLN A 579 -10.94 -28.26 -31.14
CA GLN A 579 -10.36 -29.55 -30.76
C GLN A 579 -9.55 -29.43 -29.47
N PHE A 580 -9.70 -30.41 -28.58
CA PHE A 580 -8.92 -30.51 -27.34
C PHE A 580 -8.09 -31.79 -27.34
N ILE A 581 -6.77 -31.63 -27.21
CA ILE A 581 -5.81 -32.72 -27.10
C ILE A 581 -5.18 -32.68 -25.72
N ASP A 582 -5.14 -33.82 -25.04
CA ASP A 582 -4.35 -33.95 -23.82
C ASP A 582 -2.86 -33.91 -24.18
N ALA A 583 -2.19 -32.81 -23.83
CA ALA A 583 -0.79 -32.58 -24.13
C ALA A 583 0.16 -33.49 -23.33
N THR A 584 -0.34 -34.24 -22.34
CA THR A 584 0.48 -35.21 -21.58
C THR A 584 0.43 -36.61 -22.17
N THR A 585 -0.66 -36.98 -22.84
CA THR A 585 -0.87 -38.31 -23.42
C THR A 585 -0.93 -38.31 -24.93
N CYS A 586 -0.92 -37.14 -25.57
CA CYS A 586 -1.11 -36.92 -27.00
C CYS A 586 -2.41 -37.56 -27.56
N LYS A 587 -3.42 -37.73 -26.71
CA LYS A 587 -4.73 -38.31 -27.07
C LYS A 587 -5.84 -37.25 -27.06
N PRO A 588 -6.89 -37.42 -27.87
CA PRO A 588 -8.04 -36.52 -27.80
C PRO A 588 -8.74 -36.54 -26.44
N ALA A 589 -9.20 -35.38 -25.98
CA ALA A 589 -9.95 -35.25 -24.74
C ALA A 589 -11.42 -35.67 -24.96
N ILE A 590 -11.68 -36.97 -24.97
CA ILE A 590 -12.99 -37.55 -25.32
C ILE A 590 -14.00 -37.37 -24.17
N GLY A 591 -15.25 -37.08 -24.54
CA GLY A 591 -16.38 -37.03 -23.62
C GLY A 591 -16.37 -35.91 -22.58
N LYS A 592 -15.60 -34.84 -22.78
CA LYS A 592 -15.56 -33.65 -21.93
C LYS A 592 -16.58 -32.61 -22.40
N TYR A 593 -17.12 -31.81 -21.49
CA TYR A 593 -18.05 -30.75 -21.88
C TYR A 593 -17.30 -29.44 -22.13
N VAL A 594 -17.67 -28.75 -23.20
CA VAL A 594 -17.07 -27.47 -23.60
C VAL A 594 -18.18 -26.44 -23.69
N ASP A 595 -17.99 -25.32 -22.99
CA ASP A 595 -18.83 -24.13 -23.06
C ASP A 595 -18.18 -23.09 -23.97
N VAL A 596 -19.00 -22.45 -24.79
CA VAL A 596 -18.60 -21.37 -25.71
C VAL A 596 -19.62 -20.25 -25.63
N TRP A 597 -19.14 -19.00 -25.51
CA TRP A 597 -19.98 -17.81 -25.59
C TRP A 597 -19.28 -16.62 -26.25
N GLN A 598 -20.07 -15.73 -26.84
CA GLN A 598 -19.57 -14.52 -27.51
C GLN A 598 -20.60 -13.39 -27.54
N ALA A 599 -20.16 -12.17 -27.85
CA ALA A 599 -21.03 -11.05 -28.16
C ALA A 599 -21.73 -11.21 -29.52
N ASN A 600 -22.91 -10.64 -29.65
CA ASN A 600 -23.53 -10.43 -30.97
C ASN A 600 -22.80 -9.33 -31.75
N ALA A 601 -23.21 -9.09 -33.00
CA ALA A 601 -22.57 -8.13 -33.89
C ALA A 601 -22.51 -6.68 -33.36
N THR A 602 -23.39 -6.30 -32.44
CA THR A 602 -23.44 -4.97 -31.82
C THR A 602 -22.73 -4.88 -30.47
N GLY A 603 -22.08 -5.97 -30.01
CA GLY A 603 -21.34 -6.00 -28.76
C GLY A 603 -22.13 -6.47 -27.53
N VAL A 604 -23.36 -6.96 -27.71
CA VAL A 604 -24.22 -7.41 -26.60
C VAL A 604 -24.02 -8.90 -26.36
N TYR A 605 -23.72 -9.29 -25.13
CA TYR A 605 -23.81 -10.69 -24.69
C TYR A 605 -25.23 -11.00 -24.24
N GLY A 606 -25.82 -12.11 -24.69
CA GLY A 606 -27.09 -12.56 -24.12
C GLY A 606 -26.88 -12.98 -22.65
N GLY A 607 -27.92 -12.88 -21.82
CA GLY A 607 -27.85 -13.30 -20.41
C GLY A 607 -27.14 -12.28 -19.50
N VAL A 608 -26.53 -11.26 -20.10
CA VAL A 608 -25.68 -10.28 -19.41
C VAL A 608 -26.35 -8.92 -19.42
N ILE A 609 -26.76 -8.41 -18.25
CA ILE A 609 -27.19 -7.01 -18.17
C ILE A 609 -25.95 -6.15 -17.95
N ASN A 610 -25.61 -5.35 -18.95
CA ASN A 610 -24.55 -4.37 -18.79
C ASN A 610 -24.71 -3.11 -19.65
N PRO A 611 -24.65 -1.89 -19.08
CA PRO A 611 -24.71 -0.64 -19.86
C PRO A 611 -23.62 -0.48 -20.94
N GLU A 612 -22.51 -1.20 -20.85
CA GLU A 612 -21.36 -1.04 -21.75
C GLU A 612 -21.34 -2.04 -22.91
N ASN A 613 -22.29 -2.98 -22.93
CA ASN A 613 -22.47 -4.01 -23.94
C ASN A 613 -23.11 -3.50 -25.26
N GLY A 614 -23.03 -2.19 -25.56
CA GLY A 614 -23.60 -1.60 -26.77
C GLY A 614 -25.14 -1.50 -26.80
N ASN A 615 -25.83 -2.02 -25.78
CA ASN A 615 -27.22 -1.71 -25.48
C ASN A 615 -27.25 -0.50 -24.53
N GLY A 616 -27.96 0.57 -24.92
CA GLY A 616 -28.22 1.70 -24.03
C GLY A 616 -28.91 1.29 -22.71
N PRO A 617 -29.36 2.23 -21.87
CA PRO A 617 -29.64 2.03 -20.44
C PRO A 617 -30.24 0.66 -20.10
N SER A 618 -29.48 -0.14 -19.33
CA SER A 618 -29.75 -1.49 -18.82
C SER A 618 -31.04 -2.17 -19.31
N ASP A 619 -30.99 -2.96 -20.40
CA ASP A 619 -32.12 -3.82 -20.83
C ASP A 619 -32.28 -5.03 -19.89
N PRO A 620 -33.25 -5.03 -18.95
CA PRO A 620 -33.37 -6.10 -17.96
C PRO A 620 -33.85 -7.42 -18.58
N SER A 621 -34.47 -7.36 -19.76
CA SER A 621 -34.90 -8.56 -20.51
C SER A 621 -33.71 -9.38 -21.00
N ASN A 622 -32.52 -8.77 -21.11
CA ASN A 622 -31.34 -9.44 -21.62
C ASN A 622 -30.84 -10.57 -20.71
N SER A 623 -31.10 -10.49 -19.40
CA SER A 623 -30.79 -11.55 -18.41
C SER A 623 -31.37 -12.92 -18.75
N ARG A 624 -32.43 -12.97 -19.57
CA ARG A 624 -33.11 -14.21 -19.98
C ARG A 624 -32.76 -14.68 -21.39
N LYS A 625 -31.95 -13.93 -22.14
CA LYS A 625 -31.60 -14.25 -23.53
C LYS A 625 -30.42 -15.21 -23.57
N THR A 626 -30.45 -16.19 -24.46
CA THR A 626 -29.43 -17.27 -24.51
C THR A 626 -28.59 -17.28 -25.77
N PHE A 627 -28.84 -16.36 -26.69
CA PHE A 627 -28.14 -16.31 -27.98
C PHE A 627 -26.62 -16.33 -27.83
N LEU A 628 -25.97 -16.96 -28.81
CA LEU A 628 -24.53 -17.07 -29.01
C LEU A 628 -23.78 -17.68 -27.83
N ARG A 629 -24.44 -18.56 -27.08
CA ARG A 629 -23.85 -19.38 -26.01
C ARG A 629 -24.28 -20.83 -26.10
N GLY A 630 -23.40 -21.78 -25.89
CA GLY A 630 -23.79 -23.19 -25.96
C GLY A 630 -22.73 -24.14 -25.43
N ILE A 631 -23.21 -25.32 -25.06
CA ILE A 631 -22.39 -26.37 -24.46
C ILE A 631 -22.42 -27.59 -25.38
N GLN A 632 -21.29 -28.25 -25.56
CA GLN A 632 -21.22 -29.54 -26.26
C GLN A 632 -20.27 -30.51 -25.60
N LYS A 633 -20.57 -31.80 -25.78
CA LYS A 633 -19.67 -32.86 -25.39
C LYS A 633 -18.71 -33.13 -26.55
N THR A 634 -17.41 -33.17 -26.27
CA THR A 634 -16.39 -33.53 -27.24
C THR A 634 -16.60 -34.96 -27.75
N ASP A 635 -16.47 -35.13 -29.07
CA ASP A 635 -16.55 -36.44 -29.73
C ASP A 635 -15.29 -37.32 -29.51
N ASN A 636 -15.20 -38.42 -30.26
CA ASN A 636 -14.06 -39.36 -30.21
C ASN A 636 -12.73 -38.76 -30.69
N ASP A 637 -12.76 -37.62 -31.38
CA ASP A 637 -11.58 -36.86 -31.79
C ASP A 637 -11.35 -35.61 -30.92
N GLY A 638 -12.07 -35.51 -29.78
CA GLY A 638 -11.91 -34.42 -28.81
C GLY A 638 -12.52 -33.10 -29.29
N VAL A 639 -13.49 -33.13 -30.19
CA VAL A 639 -13.96 -31.95 -30.93
C VAL A 639 -15.40 -31.57 -30.56
N VAL A 640 -15.65 -30.26 -30.51
CA VAL A 640 -17.00 -29.66 -30.46
C VAL A 640 -17.22 -28.74 -31.66
N LYS A 641 -18.47 -28.65 -32.12
CA LYS A 641 -18.83 -27.87 -33.32
C LYS A 641 -20.05 -26.99 -33.13
N PHE A 642 -19.90 -25.67 -33.25
CA PHE A 642 -21.04 -24.75 -33.12
C PHE A 642 -21.29 -23.94 -34.39
N SER A 643 -22.56 -23.84 -34.77
CA SER A 643 -23.08 -22.86 -35.72
C SER A 643 -23.36 -21.56 -34.96
N THR A 644 -22.67 -20.50 -35.33
CA THR A 644 -22.68 -19.17 -34.69
C THR A 644 -22.63 -18.06 -35.75
N ILE A 645 -22.44 -16.81 -35.34
CA ILE A 645 -22.06 -15.69 -36.22
C ILE A 645 -20.65 -15.22 -35.89
N PHE A 646 -20.00 -14.48 -36.77
CA PHE A 646 -18.77 -13.78 -36.42
C PHE A 646 -19.04 -12.82 -35.24
N PRO A 647 -18.24 -12.83 -34.16
CA PRO A 647 -18.50 -12.02 -32.97
C PRO A 647 -18.36 -10.52 -33.23
N GLY A 648 -19.16 -9.70 -32.52
CA GLY A 648 -18.97 -8.26 -32.45
C GLY A 648 -17.98 -7.85 -31.36
N HIS A 649 -17.80 -6.54 -31.16
CA HIS A 649 -16.94 -5.97 -30.12
C HIS A 649 -17.72 -5.07 -29.15
N TYR A 650 -17.19 -4.96 -27.93
CA TYR A 650 -17.64 -4.03 -26.89
C TYR A 650 -16.43 -3.23 -26.38
N VAL A 651 -16.67 -2.30 -25.46
CA VAL A 651 -15.64 -1.38 -24.97
C VAL A 651 -14.51 -2.17 -24.29
N GLY A 652 -13.26 -1.81 -24.59
CA GLY A 652 -12.09 -2.24 -23.83
C GLY A 652 -11.46 -3.58 -24.24
N ARG A 653 -12.09 -4.36 -25.14
CA ARG A 653 -11.58 -5.67 -25.59
C ARG A 653 -11.67 -5.84 -27.11
N THR A 654 -10.73 -6.58 -27.69
CA THR A 654 -10.79 -6.95 -29.13
C THR A 654 -11.84 -8.03 -29.37
N ILE A 655 -12.13 -8.36 -30.62
CA ILE A 655 -13.10 -9.40 -30.99
C ILE A 655 -12.57 -10.79 -30.61
N HIS A 656 -13.34 -11.54 -29.82
CA HIS A 656 -13.00 -12.89 -29.38
C HIS A 656 -14.25 -13.75 -29.12
N ILE A 657 -14.01 -15.05 -28.92
CA ILE A 657 -14.97 -16.03 -28.42
C ILE A 657 -14.39 -16.68 -27.17
N HIS A 658 -15.18 -16.80 -26.11
CA HIS A 658 -14.76 -17.52 -24.91
C HIS A 658 -14.93 -19.02 -25.08
N VAL A 659 -14.04 -19.78 -24.46
CA VAL A 659 -14.09 -21.23 -24.46
C VAL A 659 -13.64 -21.78 -23.12
N MET A 660 -14.40 -22.73 -22.57
CA MET A 660 -14.10 -23.37 -21.30
C MET A 660 -14.33 -24.87 -21.40
N LEU A 661 -13.41 -25.69 -20.88
CA LEU A 661 -13.55 -27.14 -20.83
C LEU A 661 -13.77 -27.62 -19.39
N HIS A 662 -14.89 -28.30 -19.18
CA HIS A 662 -15.31 -28.92 -17.94
C HIS A 662 -14.97 -30.42 -17.95
N PRO A 663 -13.98 -30.85 -17.15
CA PRO A 663 -13.44 -32.21 -17.24
C PRO A 663 -14.37 -33.26 -16.63
N ASN A 664 -15.25 -32.88 -15.69
CA ASN A 664 -16.06 -33.79 -14.88
C ASN A 664 -17.56 -33.43 -14.86
N ALA A 665 -17.98 -32.42 -15.63
CA ALA A 665 -19.37 -32.03 -15.77
C ALA A 665 -20.29 -33.22 -16.06
N GLN A 666 -21.40 -33.29 -15.33
CA GLN A 666 -22.50 -34.23 -15.58
C GLN A 666 -23.72 -33.45 -16.09
N PRO A 667 -24.41 -33.96 -17.13
CA PRO A 667 -25.62 -33.33 -17.64
C PRO A 667 -26.79 -33.55 -16.68
N TYR A 668 -27.58 -32.51 -16.46
CA TYR A 668 -28.88 -32.59 -15.82
C TYR A 668 -29.97 -32.95 -16.84
N PRO A 669 -31.11 -33.52 -16.39
CA PRO A 669 -32.25 -33.81 -17.26
C PRO A 669 -32.81 -32.61 -18.03
N ASN A 670 -32.53 -31.38 -17.58
CA ASN A 670 -32.94 -30.13 -18.22
C ASN A 670 -31.96 -29.64 -19.31
N GLY A 671 -30.96 -30.45 -19.68
CA GLY A 671 -30.00 -30.11 -20.73
C GLY A 671 -28.84 -29.20 -20.30
N THR A 672 -28.73 -28.87 -19.00
CA THR A 672 -27.64 -28.05 -18.44
C THR A 672 -26.54 -28.91 -17.81
N ILE A 673 -25.37 -28.33 -17.52
CA ILE A 673 -24.31 -28.97 -16.73
C ILE A 673 -24.00 -28.12 -15.49
N ILE A 674 -23.51 -28.74 -14.42
CA ILE A 674 -22.85 -28.03 -13.31
C ILE A 674 -21.48 -28.66 -13.11
N ASP A 675 -20.45 -27.83 -13.22
CA ASP A 675 -19.09 -28.15 -12.80
C ASP A 675 -18.50 -26.87 -12.19
N THR A 676 -17.90 -26.98 -11.01
CA THR A 676 -17.23 -25.86 -10.34
C THR A 676 -15.73 -25.86 -10.61
N THR A 677 -15.29 -26.71 -11.55
CA THR A 677 -13.91 -26.83 -11.97
C THR A 677 -13.80 -26.77 -13.50
N ALA A 678 -12.72 -26.16 -13.98
CA ALA A 678 -12.35 -26.17 -15.39
C ALA A 678 -10.95 -26.78 -15.55
N ALA A 679 -10.75 -27.54 -16.63
CA ALA A 679 -9.43 -28.02 -17.06
C ALA A 679 -8.81 -27.11 -18.14
N TYR A 680 -9.61 -26.21 -18.72
CA TYR A 680 -9.15 -25.16 -19.63
C TYR A 680 -10.08 -23.95 -19.57
N VAL A 681 -9.50 -22.75 -19.53
CA VAL A 681 -10.21 -21.46 -19.68
C VAL A 681 -9.41 -20.64 -20.69
N GLY A 682 -10.02 -20.32 -21.83
CA GLY A 682 -9.33 -19.67 -22.94
C GLY A 682 -10.24 -18.77 -23.76
N GLN A 683 -9.62 -18.07 -24.71
CA GLN A 683 -10.31 -17.20 -25.66
C GLN A 683 -9.75 -17.47 -27.06
N MET A 684 -10.61 -17.43 -28.07
CA MET A 684 -10.27 -17.54 -29.48
C MET A 684 -10.28 -16.15 -30.09
N TYR A 685 -9.19 -15.77 -30.75
CA TYR A 685 -9.03 -14.46 -31.39
C TYR A 685 -8.95 -14.61 -32.91
N PHE A 686 -9.27 -13.51 -33.60
CA PHE A 686 -9.23 -13.44 -35.06
C PHE A 686 -8.13 -12.49 -35.49
N ASP A 687 -7.53 -12.72 -36.66
CA ASP A 687 -6.55 -11.79 -37.17
C ASP A 687 -7.17 -10.41 -37.46
N GLN A 688 -6.37 -9.35 -37.35
CA GLN A 688 -6.86 -7.99 -37.46
C GLN A 688 -7.45 -7.68 -38.85
N SER A 689 -6.98 -8.36 -39.90
CA SER A 689 -7.46 -8.15 -41.27
C SER A 689 -8.87 -8.69 -41.47
N LEU A 690 -9.19 -9.85 -40.91
CA LEU A 690 -10.54 -10.42 -40.90
C LEU A 690 -11.50 -9.54 -40.08
N ILE A 691 -11.08 -9.11 -38.88
CA ILE A 691 -11.83 -8.17 -38.04
C ILE A 691 -12.19 -6.91 -38.81
N ASN A 692 -11.20 -6.28 -39.45
CA ASN A 692 -11.39 -5.04 -40.22
C ASN A 692 -12.34 -5.24 -41.41
N SER A 693 -12.33 -6.43 -42.02
CA SER A 693 -13.20 -6.77 -43.14
C SER A 693 -14.64 -6.97 -42.71
N VAL A 694 -14.88 -7.70 -41.61
CA VAL A 694 -16.22 -7.94 -41.05
C VAL A 694 -16.88 -6.64 -40.59
N ARG A 695 -16.14 -5.79 -39.87
CA ARG A 695 -16.69 -4.57 -39.24
C ARG A 695 -17.27 -3.55 -40.23
N ARG A 696 -16.85 -3.59 -41.49
CA ARG A 696 -17.36 -2.69 -42.54
C ARG A 696 -18.75 -3.07 -43.05
N ARG A 697 -19.32 -4.20 -42.61
CA ARG A 697 -20.60 -4.74 -43.09
C ARG A 697 -21.70 -4.59 -42.04
N PRO A 698 -22.96 -4.33 -42.41
CA PRO A 698 -24.08 -4.48 -41.48
C PRO A 698 -24.22 -5.93 -40.98
N PRO A 699 -24.67 -6.17 -39.74
CA PRO A 699 -24.98 -5.17 -38.69
C PRO A 699 -23.75 -4.63 -37.95
N TYR A 700 -22.55 -5.19 -38.13
CA TYR A 700 -21.31 -4.78 -37.43
C TYR A 700 -20.95 -3.30 -37.61
N SER A 701 -21.18 -2.74 -38.80
CA SER A 701 -20.95 -1.31 -39.10
C SER A 701 -21.85 -0.35 -38.29
N GLN A 702 -22.92 -0.86 -37.68
CA GLN A 702 -23.82 -0.09 -36.83
C GLN A 702 -23.37 -0.06 -35.37
N ASN A 703 -22.41 -0.91 -34.99
CA ASN A 703 -21.84 -0.94 -33.65
C ASN A 703 -21.08 0.37 -33.37
N ARG A 704 -21.50 1.11 -32.34
CA ARG A 704 -20.93 2.41 -31.95
C ARG A 704 -19.86 2.31 -30.87
N ASN A 705 -19.60 1.12 -30.33
CA ASN A 705 -18.59 0.92 -29.31
C ASN A 705 -17.18 1.25 -29.88
N PRO A 706 -16.31 1.92 -29.12
CA PRO A 706 -14.90 2.07 -29.46
C PRO A 706 -14.26 0.69 -29.71
N LEU A 707 -13.48 0.58 -30.79
CA LEU A 707 -12.77 -0.66 -31.12
C LEU A 707 -11.41 -0.69 -30.42
N THR A 708 -11.15 -1.74 -29.66
CA THR A 708 -9.80 -2.10 -29.21
C THR A 708 -9.17 -3.03 -30.26
N PRO A 709 -8.08 -2.64 -30.95
CA PRO A 709 -7.38 -3.53 -31.87
C PRO A 709 -6.64 -4.65 -31.11
N ASN A 710 -6.31 -5.74 -31.80
CA ASN A 710 -5.56 -6.87 -31.22
C ASN A 710 -4.26 -6.45 -30.52
N SER A 711 -3.56 -5.45 -31.05
CA SER A 711 -2.33 -4.92 -30.48
C SER A 711 -2.52 -4.20 -29.13
N GLN A 712 -3.75 -3.88 -28.75
CA GLN A 712 -4.09 -3.14 -27.53
C GLN A 712 -4.96 -3.97 -26.57
N ASP A 713 -5.32 -5.21 -26.91
CA ASP A 713 -6.08 -6.09 -26.01
C ASP A 713 -5.15 -6.77 -24.99
N PHE A 714 -5.34 -6.43 -23.71
CA PHE A 714 -4.42 -6.86 -22.66
C PHE A 714 -4.40 -8.38 -22.41
N ILE A 715 -5.53 -9.09 -22.61
CA ILE A 715 -5.58 -10.55 -22.44
C ILE A 715 -4.89 -11.24 -23.61
N LEU A 716 -5.14 -10.78 -24.84
CA LEU A 716 -4.45 -11.30 -26.03
C LEU A 716 -2.93 -11.08 -25.90
N GLN A 717 -2.51 -9.89 -25.46
CA GLN A 717 -1.08 -9.61 -25.27
C GLN A 717 -0.46 -10.48 -24.17
N GLN A 718 -1.21 -10.85 -23.13
CA GLN A 718 -0.74 -11.79 -22.10
C GLN A 718 -0.60 -13.21 -22.65
N ASP A 719 -1.62 -13.73 -23.34
CA ASP A 719 -1.61 -15.06 -23.94
C ASP A 719 -0.40 -15.21 -24.90
N LEU A 720 -0.13 -14.19 -25.72
CA LEU A 720 1.01 -14.17 -26.65
C LEU A 720 2.37 -14.13 -25.94
N ARG A 721 2.52 -13.30 -24.88
CA ARG A 721 3.77 -13.23 -24.10
C ARG A 721 4.10 -14.54 -23.40
N GLN A 722 3.08 -15.33 -23.07
CA GLN A 722 3.23 -16.63 -22.42
C GLN A 722 3.36 -17.78 -23.42
N GLY A 723 3.59 -17.47 -24.71
CA GLY A 723 3.86 -18.45 -25.77
C GLY A 723 2.61 -19.12 -26.34
N GLY A 724 1.41 -18.67 -25.96
CA GLY A 724 0.16 -19.13 -26.56
C GLY A 724 -0.03 -18.60 -27.98
N ASN A 725 -0.76 -19.34 -28.81
CA ASN A 725 -1.23 -18.88 -30.12
C ASN A 725 -2.75 -19.07 -30.21
N PRO A 726 -3.54 -18.12 -29.69
CA PRO A 726 -4.99 -18.25 -29.62
C PRO A 726 -5.70 -17.77 -30.89
N PHE A 727 -4.97 -17.55 -31.99
CA PHE A 727 -5.54 -17.10 -33.26
C PHE A 727 -6.17 -18.28 -34.02
N VAL A 728 -7.45 -18.14 -34.34
CA VAL A 728 -8.16 -19.16 -35.13
C VAL A 728 -7.61 -19.22 -36.55
N GLN A 729 -7.53 -20.44 -37.08
CA GLN A 729 -7.39 -20.65 -38.52
C GLN A 729 -8.79 -20.62 -39.14
N TYR A 730 -8.92 -20.12 -40.36
CA TYR A 730 -10.24 -20.04 -41.00
C TYR A 730 -10.19 -20.20 -42.51
N LYS A 731 -11.35 -20.54 -43.08
CA LYS A 731 -11.60 -20.60 -44.51
C LYS A 731 -12.98 -20.06 -44.83
N MET A 732 -13.06 -19.29 -45.91
CA MET A 732 -14.33 -18.82 -46.45
C MET A 732 -15.13 -19.99 -47.05
N ILE A 733 -16.40 -20.10 -46.68
CA ILE A 733 -17.29 -21.15 -47.20
C ILE A 733 -17.61 -20.87 -48.67
N GLY A 734 -17.89 -19.62 -49.03
CA GLY A 734 -18.11 -19.17 -50.41
C GLY A 734 -17.08 -18.12 -50.86
N SER A 735 -17.42 -17.37 -51.91
CA SER A 735 -16.56 -16.31 -52.46
C SER A 735 -16.71 -14.97 -51.73
N ARG A 736 -17.75 -14.82 -50.91
CA ARG A 736 -18.02 -13.62 -50.11
C ARG A 736 -18.07 -13.93 -48.61
N LEU A 737 -17.90 -12.92 -47.77
CA LEU A 737 -17.96 -13.04 -46.31
C LEU A 737 -19.35 -13.48 -45.81
N GLU A 738 -20.39 -13.04 -46.49
CA GLU A 738 -21.79 -13.35 -46.24
C GLU A 738 -22.11 -14.83 -46.55
N ASP A 739 -21.26 -15.50 -47.33
CA ASP A 739 -21.37 -16.93 -47.59
C ASP A 739 -20.86 -17.78 -46.40
N GLY A 740 -20.25 -17.13 -45.41
CA GLY A 740 -19.91 -17.69 -44.11
C GLY A 740 -18.45 -18.10 -43.96
N VAL A 741 -18.05 -18.31 -42.71
CA VAL A 741 -16.67 -18.62 -42.30
C VAL A 741 -16.63 -19.96 -41.57
N LEU A 742 -15.73 -20.86 -41.97
CA LEU A 742 -15.36 -22.01 -41.14
C LEU A 742 -14.08 -21.65 -40.38
N ALA A 743 -14.14 -21.60 -39.05
CA ALA A 743 -12.99 -21.32 -38.18
C ALA A 743 -12.65 -22.54 -37.31
N TRP A 744 -11.38 -22.75 -37.02
CA TRP A 744 -10.94 -23.85 -36.16
C TRP A 744 -9.71 -23.50 -35.35
N LEU A 745 -9.60 -24.13 -34.18
CA LEU A 745 -8.44 -24.04 -33.30
C LEU A 745 -8.28 -25.33 -32.50
N THR A 746 -7.03 -25.71 -32.24
CA THR A 746 -6.69 -26.89 -31.43
C THR A 746 -6.00 -26.44 -30.15
N TYR A 747 -6.53 -26.87 -29.00
CA TYR A 747 -5.99 -26.60 -27.68
C TYR A 747 -5.27 -27.82 -27.11
N GLY A 748 -4.02 -27.62 -26.69
CA GLY A 748 -3.32 -28.55 -25.81
C GLY A 748 -3.72 -28.32 -24.35
N ILE A 749 -4.28 -29.33 -23.69
CA ILE A 749 -4.75 -29.23 -22.29
C ILE A 749 -4.06 -30.27 -21.40
N ASN A 750 -4.09 -30.06 -20.10
CA ASN A 750 -3.79 -31.10 -19.11
C ASN A 750 -5.08 -31.44 -18.35
N PRO A 751 -5.79 -32.53 -18.71
CA PRO A 751 -7.09 -32.87 -18.13
C PRO A 751 -7.00 -33.37 -16.69
N ALA A 752 -5.82 -33.50 -16.09
CA ALA A 752 -5.64 -33.80 -14.67
C ALA A 752 -5.59 -32.54 -13.78
N LYS A 753 -5.28 -31.36 -14.35
CA LYS A 753 -5.28 -30.09 -13.60
C LYS A 753 -6.69 -29.54 -13.45
N ARG A 754 -6.93 -28.84 -12.33
CA ARG A 754 -8.24 -28.34 -11.91
C ARG A 754 -8.09 -26.93 -11.38
N THR A 755 -8.82 -25.99 -11.96
CA THR A 755 -8.98 -24.65 -11.39
C THR A 755 -10.44 -24.43 -11.04
N ARG A 756 -10.70 -23.87 -9.86
CA ARG A 756 -12.06 -23.62 -9.39
C ARG A 756 -12.64 -22.42 -10.15
N VAL A 757 -13.83 -22.60 -10.72
CA VAL A 757 -14.56 -21.57 -11.46
C VAL A 757 -15.94 -21.35 -10.83
N THR A 758 -16.41 -20.10 -10.84
CA THR A 758 -17.72 -19.73 -10.29
C THR A 758 -18.64 -19.32 -11.43
N PRO A 759 -19.76 -20.04 -11.69
CA PRO A 759 -20.67 -19.70 -12.78
C PRO A 759 -21.55 -18.49 -12.42
N VAL A 760 -21.79 -17.64 -13.41
CA VAL A 760 -22.44 -16.32 -13.29
C VAL A 760 -23.96 -16.42 -13.11
N ALA A 761 -24.57 -17.37 -13.81
CA ALA A 761 -25.98 -17.69 -13.71
C ALA A 761 -26.14 -19.20 -13.89
N THR A 762 -26.73 -19.87 -12.91
CA THR A 762 -27.17 -21.26 -13.06
C THR A 762 -28.66 -21.24 -13.30
N ARG A 763 -29.13 -21.70 -14.46
CA ARG A 763 -30.57 -21.87 -14.71
C ARG A 763 -31.08 -23.07 -13.90
N ARG A 764 -31.31 -22.89 -12.59
CA ARG A 764 -32.11 -23.84 -11.80
C ARG A 764 -33.55 -23.71 -12.28
N GLY A 765 -34.02 -24.73 -13.01
CA GLY A 765 -35.45 -24.86 -13.26
C GLY A 765 -36.21 -24.79 -11.94
N LEU A 766 -37.34 -24.08 -11.94
CA LEU A 766 -38.28 -24.03 -10.83
C LEU A 766 -38.54 -25.45 -10.30
N GLN A 767 -38.02 -25.80 -9.13
CA GLN A 767 -38.67 -26.84 -8.34
C GLN A 767 -39.97 -26.26 -7.78
N PRO A 768 -41.06 -27.04 -7.72
CA PRO A 768 -42.28 -26.61 -7.06
C PRO A 768 -41.95 -26.17 -5.63
N ARG A 769 -42.41 -24.98 -5.23
CA ARG A 769 -42.35 -24.51 -3.86
C ARG A 769 -42.98 -25.56 -2.95
N GLU A 770 -42.19 -26.25 -2.13
CA GLU A 770 -42.70 -26.79 -0.89
C GLU A 770 -43.02 -25.62 0.03
N THR A 771 -44.30 -25.53 0.35
CA THR A 771 -44.89 -24.64 1.34
C THR A 771 -44.21 -24.79 2.69
N SER A 772 -43.53 -23.75 3.14
CA SER A 772 -43.15 -23.58 4.55
C SER A 772 -43.24 -22.10 4.89
N MET A 773 -44.47 -21.67 5.19
CA MET A 773 -44.76 -20.46 5.92
C MET A 773 -45.54 -20.86 7.17
N VAL A 774 -45.16 -20.22 8.29
CA VAL A 774 -45.85 -20.15 9.58
C VAL A 774 -45.64 -21.32 10.54
N ALA A 775 -44.70 -21.16 11.48
CA ALA A 775 -44.89 -21.45 12.91
C ALA A 775 -43.60 -21.16 13.71
N SER A 776 -43.47 -19.96 14.26
CA SER A 776 -42.65 -19.75 15.46
C SER A 776 -43.16 -18.53 16.24
N GLU A 777 -44.40 -18.63 16.70
CA GLU A 777 -44.83 -18.00 17.95
C GLU A 777 -45.17 -19.13 18.92
N ILE A 778 -44.79 -18.91 20.19
CA ILE A 778 -45.19 -19.63 21.42
C ILE A 778 -44.12 -20.52 22.08
N LYS A 779 -43.76 -20.07 23.30
CA LYS A 779 -43.14 -20.70 24.50
C LYS A 779 -41.60 -20.71 24.56
N ARG A 780 -40.99 -19.88 25.45
CA ARG A 780 -40.83 -20.03 26.93
C ARG A 780 -39.95 -21.26 27.23
N ASP A 781 -38.83 -21.18 27.93
CA ASP A 781 -38.44 -20.36 29.09
C ASP A 781 -37.04 -19.73 28.98
#